data_AF-A0A9R1Q8G0-F1
#
_entry.id   AF-A0A9R1Q8G0-F1
#
_cell.length_a   1.000
_cell.length_b   1.000
_cell.length_c   1.000
_cell.angle_alpha   90.00
_cell.angle_beta   90.00
_cell.angle_gamma   90.00
#
_symmetry.space_group_name_H-M   'P 1'
#
loop_
_entity.id
_entity.type
_entity.pdbx_description
1 polymer ?
#
loop_
_entity_poly.entity_id
_entity_poly.type
_entity_poly.pdbx_seq_one_letter_code
_entity_poly.pdbx_strand_id
1 'polypeptide(L)'
;MKKLFRGRMSKLLLLLTGKGGKFSGGFDISSFGDLHSGKIEQPKVGYISIDILTELLEGATKPSVAAIDGLCLGGGLEVSMACHARISTPTAQLGLPELQLGIIPGFGGTQRLPRLVGLTKSLEMMLLSKPIKGEEAHQLGLVDSVVSPNDLVNTARRWALDICELRKPWIKSLYKTDKLEPLGEAREILKFARAQARKQAANLEHPLICIDVIEEGIVSGPRAGLWKEANAFQGLLFSDTCKSLLHVFFSQRATSKVPGATDLGLMPRKITKVAILGGGLMGSGIATAMILSNYPVLLKEVNEKFLIAGIDRIKANLQSRVIKGKMTEERYEKAMSLLSGALGYEKFKEVDLVIEAVIENVKLKQQIFADLEKYCPSHCILATNTSTIDLNLIGEKTKSQDRIVGAHFFSPAHVMPLLEIVRTQHTSAQVVVDLLDVGKRIKKTPIVVGNCTGFAVNRMFFPYTQSALLFVDYGMDVYKIDRACTKFGMPMGPFRLADLVGFGVAVATGMQYLENFPERVYKSMLIPIMMEDKRAGEASRKGFYKYEDRRKATPDPEIMTYIQKSRSMAGVTPDAELMKLSDKDIVEMVFFPVINEACRVLDEGIAVKASDLDIASIFGMGFPPYRGGVMLWGDSIGAKYIHGKLQEWAKRYGSFFEPCSYLAERAAKGIPLSAPAASQVKARL
;
A
#
# COMPACT_ATOMS: atom_id res chain seq x y z
N MET A 1 15.33 -31.61 16.13
CA MET A 1 16.49 -31.63 15.20
C MET A 1 17.74 -32.30 15.76
N LYS A 2 18.29 -31.93 16.94
CA LYS A 2 19.59 -32.47 17.45
C LYS A 2 19.74 -34.01 17.45
N LYS A 3 18.66 -34.78 17.66
CA LYS A 3 18.67 -36.26 17.57
C LYS A 3 18.90 -36.83 16.16
N LEU A 4 18.50 -36.11 15.09
CA LEU A 4 18.64 -36.56 13.69
C LEU A 4 20.09 -36.41 13.18
N PHE A 5 20.80 -35.38 13.64
CA PHE A 5 22.10 -34.96 13.11
C PHE A 5 23.31 -35.60 13.82
N ARG A 6 23.17 -36.21 15.00
CA ARG A 6 24.30 -36.70 15.83
C ARG A 6 24.49 -38.24 15.89
N GLY A 7 23.65 -39.04 15.22
CA GLY A 7 23.70 -40.52 15.29
C GLY A 7 24.50 -41.19 14.16
N ARG A 8 25.30 -42.22 14.51
CA ARG A 8 26.14 -43.08 13.63
C ARG A 8 25.38 -44.20 12.87
N MET A 9 24.06 -44.10 12.66
CA MET A 9 23.32 -45.10 11.86
C MET A 9 23.17 -44.70 10.39
N SER A 10 23.35 -45.70 9.51
CA SER A 10 23.31 -45.77 8.04
C SER A 10 22.46 -44.74 7.27
N LYS A 11 23.02 -44.22 6.16
CA LYS A 11 22.41 -43.48 5.01
C LYS A 11 21.13 -42.66 5.31
N LEU A 12 21.13 -41.88 6.40
CA LEU A 12 19.98 -41.00 6.69
C LEU A 12 20.14 -39.69 5.93
N LEU A 13 19.23 -39.44 4.99
CA LEU A 13 19.16 -38.24 4.15
C LEU A 13 18.08 -37.30 4.68
N LEU A 14 18.27 -36.00 4.56
CA LEU A 14 17.28 -35.02 4.98
C LEU A 14 16.63 -34.37 3.75
N LEU A 15 15.32 -34.54 3.63
CA LEU A 15 14.53 -33.84 2.62
C LEU A 15 13.64 -32.82 3.33
N LEU A 16 13.80 -31.55 2.97
CA LEU A 16 12.93 -30.48 3.42
C LEU A 16 11.93 -30.18 2.30
N THR A 17 10.64 -30.27 2.61
CA THR A 17 9.56 -29.86 1.71
C THR A 17 8.41 -29.29 2.52
N GLY A 18 7.58 -28.48 1.89
CA GLY A 18 6.38 -27.93 2.53
C GLY A 18 5.12 -28.71 2.21
N LYS A 19 3.97 -28.21 2.67
CA LYS A 19 2.66 -28.86 2.52
C LYS A 19 1.77 -28.06 1.59
N GLY A 20 0.97 -28.73 0.76
CA GLY A 20 -0.07 -28.10 -0.06
C GLY A 20 0.46 -27.22 -1.19
N GLY A 21 1.54 -27.65 -1.85
CA GLY A 21 2.14 -26.91 -2.98
C GLY A 21 2.81 -25.60 -2.60
N LYS A 22 3.25 -25.47 -1.34
CA LYS A 22 4.00 -24.32 -0.82
C LYS A 22 5.13 -24.82 0.05
N PHE A 23 6.33 -24.27 -0.11
CA PHE A 23 7.49 -24.60 0.72
C PHE A 23 7.38 -23.95 2.10
N SER A 24 7.51 -22.62 2.16
CA SER A 24 7.36 -21.83 3.38
C SER A 24 7.18 -20.35 3.03
N GLY A 25 6.26 -19.68 3.72
CA GLY A 25 6.06 -18.23 3.64
C GLY A 25 7.03 -17.41 4.48
N GLY A 26 7.93 -18.07 5.25
CA GLY A 26 8.85 -17.42 6.16
C GLY A 26 8.43 -17.53 7.62
N PHE A 27 8.94 -16.63 8.45
CA PHE A 27 8.62 -16.56 9.87
C PHE A 27 7.16 -16.16 10.10
N ASP A 28 6.53 -16.64 11.18
CA ASP A 28 5.20 -16.19 11.55
C ASP A 28 5.28 -14.77 12.12
N ILE A 29 4.83 -13.81 11.33
CA ILE A 29 4.92 -12.39 11.65
C ILE A 29 4.09 -12.05 12.90
N SER A 30 3.08 -12.87 13.25
CA SER A 30 2.29 -12.65 14.49
C SER A 30 3.15 -12.80 15.75
N SER A 31 4.18 -13.64 15.70
CA SER A 31 5.12 -13.84 16.79
C SER A 31 5.97 -12.61 17.09
N PHE A 32 6.14 -11.69 16.13
CA PHE A 32 6.84 -10.42 16.39
C PHE A 32 6.04 -9.51 17.33
N GLY A 33 4.71 -9.46 17.19
CA GLY A 33 3.86 -8.73 18.12
C GLY A 33 3.90 -9.30 19.55
N ASP A 34 3.99 -10.63 19.67
CA ASP A 34 4.16 -11.30 20.96
C ASP A 34 5.54 -11.03 21.58
N LEU A 35 6.60 -10.96 20.77
CA LEU A 35 7.94 -10.55 21.20
C LEU A 35 7.96 -9.08 21.66
N HIS A 36 7.30 -8.18 20.93
CA HIS A 36 7.20 -6.77 21.32
C HIS A 36 6.43 -6.56 22.62
N SER A 37 5.42 -7.39 22.87
CA SER A 37 4.63 -7.36 24.11
C SER A 37 5.24 -8.16 25.26
N GLY A 38 6.40 -8.81 25.05
CA GLY A 38 7.08 -9.59 26.08
C GLY A 38 6.37 -10.91 26.44
N LYS A 39 5.42 -11.37 25.63
CA LYS A 39 4.68 -12.64 25.88
C LYS A 39 5.52 -13.88 25.63
N ILE A 40 6.55 -13.76 24.79
CA ILE A 40 7.48 -14.84 24.45
C ILE A 40 8.90 -14.36 24.75
N GLU A 41 9.71 -15.21 25.35
CA GLU A 41 11.13 -14.93 25.58
C GLU A 41 11.90 -14.75 24.27
N GLN A 42 12.78 -13.76 24.23
CA GLN A 42 13.62 -13.53 23.08
C GLN A 42 14.65 -14.66 22.94
N PRO A 43 14.79 -15.26 21.75
CA PRO A 43 15.85 -16.23 21.51
C PRO A 43 17.22 -15.55 21.65
N LYS A 44 18.23 -16.34 22.04
CA LYS A 44 19.62 -15.87 22.06
C LYS A 44 20.02 -15.35 20.67
N VAL A 45 20.78 -14.26 20.64
CA VAL A 45 21.27 -13.66 19.40
C VAL A 45 22.06 -14.68 18.59
N GLY A 46 21.78 -14.76 17.30
CA GLY A 46 22.45 -15.68 16.38
C GLY A 46 22.04 -17.15 16.55
N TYR A 47 21.16 -17.50 17.50
CA TYR A 47 20.77 -18.89 17.76
C TYR A 47 20.23 -19.59 16.50
N ILE A 48 19.40 -18.90 15.71
CA ILE A 48 18.81 -19.50 14.51
C ILE A 48 19.83 -19.49 13.35
N SER A 49 20.41 -18.35 13.00
CA SER A 49 21.33 -18.23 11.86
C SER A 49 22.62 -19.03 12.03
N ILE A 50 23.22 -19.00 13.23
CA ILE A 50 24.52 -19.62 13.52
C ILE A 50 24.32 -21.04 14.04
N ASP A 51 23.72 -21.22 15.21
CA ASP A 51 23.71 -22.54 15.86
C ASP A 51 22.82 -23.56 15.12
N ILE A 52 21.67 -23.13 14.61
CA ILE A 52 20.74 -24.04 13.92
C ILE A 52 21.09 -24.16 12.43
N LEU A 53 21.11 -23.06 11.68
CA LEU A 53 21.27 -23.18 10.23
C LEU A 53 22.72 -23.45 9.81
N THR A 54 23.68 -22.78 10.42
CA THR A 54 25.09 -22.91 10.03
C THR A 54 25.73 -24.16 10.64
N GLU A 55 25.68 -24.32 11.96
CA GLU A 55 26.38 -25.42 12.64
C GLU A 55 25.63 -26.76 12.53
N LEU A 56 24.30 -26.74 12.67
CA LEU A 56 23.51 -27.98 12.70
C LEU A 56 23.05 -28.45 11.32
N LEU A 57 22.53 -27.57 10.46
CA LEU A 57 21.96 -27.96 9.15
C LEU A 57 23.01 -27.98 8.03
N GLU A 58 23.72 -26.88 7.80
CA GLU A 58 24.75 -26.75 6.75
C GLU A 58 26.06 -27.43 7.15
N GLY A 59 26.37 -27.46 8.44
CA GLY A 59 27.50 -28.20 9.02
C GLY A 59 27.24 -29.69 9.23
N ALA A 60 26.03 -30.18 8.89
CA ALA A 60 25.64 -31.57 9.13
C ALA A 60 26.55 -32.57 8.41
N THR A 61 26.74 -33.74 9.02
CA THR A 61 27.38 -34.91 8.39
C THR A 61 26.41 -35.76 7.57
N LYS A 62 25.20 -35.25 7.33
CA LYS A 62 24.14 -35.89 6.53
C LYS A 62 23.67 -34.90 5.46
N PRO A 63 23.55 -35.29 4.19
CA PRO A 63 23.13 -34.38 3.15
C PRO A 63 21.68 -33.97 3.33
N SER A 64 21.38 -32.74 2.95
CA SER A 64 20.08 -32.10 3.09
C SER A 64 19.71 -31.44 1.76
N VAL A 65 18.49 -31.67 1.31
CA VAL A 65 17.98 -31.13 0.04
C VAL A 65 16.63 -30.46 0.29
N ALA A 66 16.46 -29.24 -0.23
CA ALA A 66 15.19 -28.53 -0.22
C ALA A 66 14.42 -28.81 -1.52
N ALA A 67 13.22 -29.38 -1.40
CA ALA A 67 12.25 -29.55 -2.49
C ALA A 67 11.23 -28.42 -2.45
N ILE A 68 11.44 -27.42 -3.30
CA ILE A 68 10.77 -26.11 -3.29
C ILE A 68 9.64 -26.08 -4.31
N ASP A 69 8.41 -25.89 -3.81
CA ASP A 69 7.24 -25.58 -4.63
C ASP A 69 6.53 -24.34 -4.07
N GLY A 70 5.81 -23.62 -4.93
CA GLY A 70 5.04 -22.44 -4.55
C GLY A 70 5.89 -21.37 -3.87
N LEU A 71 5.48 -20.91 -2.68
CA LEU A 71 6.16 -19.82 -1.97
C LEU A 71 7.36 -20.36 -1.16
N CYS A 72 8.52 -19.75 -1.35
CA CYS A 72 9.75 -19.94 -0.57
C CYS A 72 10.30 -18.55 -0.20
N LEU A 73 9.71 -17.93 0.83
CA LEU A 73 9.96 -16.53 1.17
C LEU A 73 10.62 -16.39 2.54
N GLY A 74 11.43 -15.35 2.66
CA GLY A 74 12.10 -14.95 3.90
C GLY A 74 12.87 -16.09 4.56
N GLY A 75 12.61 -16.33 5.84
CA GLY A 75 13.19 -17.46 6.58
C GLY A 75 13.04 -18.83 5.89
N GLY A 76 12.00 -19.03 5.06
CA GLY A 76 11.88 -20.22 4.22
C GLY A 76 13.01 -20.35 3.19
N LEU A 77 13.31 -19.25 2.50
CA LEU A 77 14.43 -19.19 1.58
C LEU A 77 15.77 -19.35 2.33
N GLU A 78 15.93 -18.70 3.48
CA GLU A 78 17.15 -18.79 4.29
C GLU A 78 17.46 -20.23 4.73
N VAL A 79 16.43 -20.96 5.18
CA VAL A 79 16.55 -22.40 5.51
C VAL A 79 16.92 -23.22 4.27
N SER A 80 16.31 -22.92 3.11
CA SER A 80 16.63 -23.65 1.88
C SER A 80 18.06 -23.40 1.38
N MET A 81 18.59 -22.18 1.57
CA MET A 81 19.96 -21.83 1.21
C MET A 81 20.99 -22.49 2.13
N ALA A 82 20.62 -22.83 3.37
CA ALA A 82 21.45 -23.61 4.28
C ALA A 82 21.44 -25.12 3.97
N CYS A 83 20.54 -25.60 3.10
CA CYS A 83 20.58 -26.97 2.61
C CYS A 83 21.72 -27.17 1.60
N HIS A 84 22.19 -28.40 1.46
CA HIS A 84 23.28 -28.76 0.55
C HIS A 84 22.87 -28.70 -0.94
N ALA A 85 21.57 -28.85 -1.23
CA ALA A 85 21.00 -28.59 -2.54
C ALA A 85 19.54 -28.12 -2.47
N ARG A 86 19.05 -27.52 -3.56
CA ARG A 86 17.72 -26.96 -3.77
C ARG A 86 17.19 -27.40 -5.13
N ILE A 87 16.05 -28.07 -5.14
CA ILE A 87 15.30 -28.45 -6.35
C ILE A 87 13.99 -27.67 -6.34
N SER A 88 13.62 -27.04 -7.45
CA SER A 88 12.45 -26.16 -7.52
C SER A 88 11.46 -26.57 -8.60
N THR A 89 10.20 -26.17 -8.45
CA THR A 89 9.28 -26.04 -9.59
C THR A 89 9.57 -24.75 -10.37
N PRO A 90 9.25 -24.67 -11.68
CA PRO A 90 9.60 -23.50 -12.50
C PRO A 90 8.87 -22.22 -12.04
N THR A 91 7.68 -22.37 -11.46
CA THR A 91 6.82 -21.28 -11.02
C THR A 91 6.94 -20.93 -9.55
N ALA A 92 7.78 -21.63 -8.78
CA ALA A 92 8.04 -21.28 -7.38
C ALA A 92 8.54 -19.84 -7.27
N GLN A 93 8.21 -19.16 -6.17
CA GLN A 93 8.63 -17.79 -5.88
C GLN A 93 9.62 -17.79 -4.72
N LEU A 94 10.86 -17.38 -5.00
CA LEU A 94 11.97 -17.35 -4.05
C LEU A 94 12.36 -15.89 -3.78
N GLY A 95 12.32 -15.44 -2.52
CA GLY A 95 12.72 -14.06 -2.19
C GLY A 95 12.86 -13.78 -0.70
N LEU A 96 13.47 -12.64 -0.37
CA LEU A 96 13.69 -12.15 1.00
C LEU A 96 12.94 -10.82 1.19
N PRO A 97 11.67 -10.84 1.65
CA PRO A 97 10.81 -9.65 1.73
C PRO A 97 10.93 -8.88 3.06
N GLU A 98 11.90 -9.21 3.92
CA GLU A 98 12.04 -8.70 5.29
C GLU A 98 12.03 -7.17 5.39
N LEU A 99 12.59 -6.47 4.41
CA LEU A 99 12.66 -5.01 4.42
C LEU A 99 11.27 -4.36 4.35
N GLN A 100 10.25 -5.04 3.82
CA GLN A 100 8.86 -4.56 3.88
C GLN A 100 8.31 -4.49 5.31
N LEU A 101 8.94 -5.18 6.25
CA LEU A 101 8.56 -5.24 7.66
C LEU A 101 9.48 -4.41 8.56
N GLY A 102 10.40 -3.63 7.98
CA GLY A 102 11.35 -2.79 8.72
C GLY A 102 12.51 -3.54 9.36
N ILE A 103 12.73 -4.79 8.93
CA ILE A 103 13.81 -5.67 9.39
C ILE A 103 14.66 -6.14 8.19
N ILE A 104 15.74 -6.86 8.47
CA ILE A 104 16.59 -7.48 7.45
C ILE A 104 16.45 -9.00 7.52
N PRO A 105 16.95 -9.77 6.55
CA PRO A 105 17.10 -11.22 6.72
C PRO A 105 17.92 -11.52 7.99
N GLY A 106 17.45 -12.47 8.79
CA GLY A 106 18.01 -12.74 10.12
C GLY A 106 18.54 -14.16 10.32
N PHE A 107 18.37 -15.03 9.32
CA PHE A 107 18.76 -16.44 9.35
C PHE A 107 19.90 -16.75 8.35
N GLY A 108 20.75 -15.76 8.07
CA GLY A 108 21.91 -15.83 7.19
C GLY A 108 21.62 -15.51 5.73
N GLY A 109 20.45 -14.96 5.41
CA GLY A 109 20.07 -14.54 4.07
C GLY A 109 20.99 -13.47 3.51
N THR A 110 21.42 -12.50 4.34
CA THR A 110 22.36 -11.44 3.92
C THR A 110 23.74 -12.01 3.55
N GLN A 111 24.04 -13.24 3.97
CA GLN A 111 25.34 -13.89 3.76
C GLN A 111 25.29 -14.93 2.65
N ARG A 112 24.26 -15.79 2.64
CA ARG A 112 24.14 -16.88 1.66
C ARG A 112 23.66 -16.41 0.29
N LEU A 113 22.74 -15.44 0.23
CA LEU A 113 22.18 -15.00 -1.05
C LEU A 113 23.23 -14.36 -1.97
N PRO A 114 24.07 -13.40 -1.53
CA PRO A 114 25.13 -12.84 -2.38
C PRO A 114 26.08 -13.91 -2.94
N ARG A 115 26.36 -14.96 -2.15
CA ARG A 115 27.25 -16.07 -2.53
C ARG A 115 26.62 -17.07 -3.51
N LEU A 116 25.29 -17.07 -3.63
CA LEU A 116 24.55 -17.96 -4.52
C LEU A 116 24.16 -17.29 -5.84
N VAL A 117 23.81 -16.00 -5.83
CA VAL A 117 23.32 -15.28 -7.03
C VAL A 117 24.19 -14.09 -7.46
N GLY A 118 25.27 -13.79 -6.75
CA GLY A 118 26.09 -12.60 -6.95
C GLY A 118 25.56 -11.38 -6.19
N LEU A 119 26.43 -10.40 -5.93
CA LEU A 119 26.11 -9.26 -5.07
C LEU A 119 25.01 -8.40 -5.67
N THR A 120 25.14 -8.01 -6.95
CA THR A 120 24.17 -7.13 -7.62
C THR A 120 22.76 -7.71 -7.57
N LYS A 121 22.59 -8.98 -7.91
CA LYS A 121 21.28 -9.62 -7.90
C LYS A 121 20.72 -9.83 -6.49
N SER A 122 21.58 -10.15 -5.52
CA SER A 122 21.16 -10.29 -4.12
C SER A 122 20.63 -8.97 -3.55
N LEU A 123 21.28 -7.85 -3.87
CA LEU A 123 20.85 -6.51 -3.49
C LEU A 123 19.52 -6.16 -4.17
N GLU A 124 19.33 -6.46 -5.45
CA GLU A 124 18.03 -6.29 -6.12
C GLU A 124 16.92 -7.04 -5.39
N MET A 125 17.13 -8.33 -5.08
CA MET A 125 16.13 -9.18 -4.43
C MET A 125 15.76 -8.67 -3.02
N MET A 126 16.75 -8.30 -2.20
CA MET A 126 16.53 -7.83 -0.83
C MET A 126 15.98 -6.40 -0.78
N LEU A 127 16.64 -5.45 -1.44
CA LEU A 127 16.28 -4.02 -1.39
C LEU A 127 14.92 -3.74 -2.05
N LEU A 128 14.56 -4.48 -3.10
CA LEU A 128 13.24 -4.36 -3.72
C LEU A 128 12.21 -5.34 -3.13
N SER A 129 12.63 -6.23 -2.23
CA SER A 129 11.79 -7.30 -1.65
C SER A 129 11.02 -8.07 -2.74
N LYS A 130 11.67 -8.31 -3.87
CA LYS A 130 11.06 -8.85 -5.08
C LYS A 130 11.48 -10.32 -5.26
N PRO A 131 10.54 -11.27 -5.24
CA PRO A 131 10.86 -12.65 -5.48
C PRO A 131 11.19 -12.90 -6.96
N ILE A 132 12.03 -13.90 -7.20
CA ILE A 132 12.31 -14.45 -8.53
C ILE A 132 11.61 -15.79 -8.69
N LYS A 133 11.40 -16.20 -9.95
CA LYS A 133 10.80 -17.50 -10.25
C LYS A 133 11.85 -18.62 -10.18
N GLY A 134 11.41 -19.86 -9.98
CA GLY A 134 12.28 -21.04 -9.92
C GLY A 134 13.18 -21.21 -11.16
N GLU A 135 12.67 -20.89 -12.35
CA GLU A 135 13.45 -20.92 -13.59
C GLU A 135 14.60 -19.90 -13.61
N GLU A 136 14.31 -18.64 -13.26
CA GLU A 136 15.33 -17.58 -13.11
C GLU A 136 16.32 -17.94 -11.98
N ALA A 137 15.81 -18.48 -10.87
CA ALA A 137 16.62 -18.92 -9.74
C ALA A 137 17.63 -20.02 -10.13
N HIS A 138 17.27 -20.88 -11.08
CA HIS A 138 18.19 -21.90 -11.58
C HIS A 138 19.27 -21.32 -12.48
N GLN A 139 18.91 -20.41 -13.40
CA GLN A 139 19.87 -19.70 -14.25
C GLN A 139 20.89 -18.92 -13.40
N LEU A 140 20.44 -18.34 -12.30
CA LEU A 140 21.28 -17.61 -11.35
C LEU A 140 22.03 -18.52 -10.36
N GLY A 141 21.76 -19.83 -10.34
CA GLY A 141 22.35 -20.81 -9.42
C GLY A 141 21.93 -20.69 -7.95
N LEU A 142 20.81 -20.03 -7.67
CA LEU A 142 20.11 -20.15 -6.38
C LEU A 142 19.49 -21.54 -6.22
N VAL A 143 19.01 -22.12 -7.33
CA VAL A 143 18.41 -23.44 -7.39
C VAL A 143 19.29 -24.34 -8.26
N ASP A 144 19.48 -25.58 -7.83
CA ASP A 144 20.40 -26.51 -8.49
C ASP A 144 19.71 -27.33 -9.61
N SER A 145 18.38 -27.48 -9.58
CA SER A 145 17.59 -28.10 -10.65
C SER A 145 16.12 -27.68 -10.63
N VAL A 146 15.48 -27.64 -11.80
CA VAL A 146 14.04 -27.33 -11.95
C VAL A 146 13.31 -28.52 -12.56
N VAL A 147 12.19 -28.92 -11.95
CA VAL A 147 11.38 -30.06 -12.37
C VAL A 147 9.88 -29.77 -12.21
N SER A 148 9.04 -30.66 -12.76
CA SER A 148 7.58 -30.59 -12.55
C SER A 148 7.23 -30.79 -11.07
N PRO A 149 6.07 -30.28 -10.59
CA PRO A 149 5.62 -30.54 -9.21
C PRO A 149 5.54 -32.03 -8.87
N ASN A 150 5.17 -32.89 -9.82
CA ASN A 150 5.03 -34.32 -9.62
C ASN A 150 6.39 -35.02 -9.43
N ASP A 151 7.45 -34.49 -10.05
CA ASP A 151 8.79 -35.08 -10.00
C ASP A 151 9.67 -34.52 -8.88
N LEU A 152 9.22 -33.44 -8.23
CA LEU A 152 9.99 -32.64 -7.29
C LEU A 152 10.61 -33.46 -6.15
N VAL A 153 9.77 -34.17 -5.40
CA VAL A 153 10.18 -34.96 -4.22
C VAL A 153 11.10 -36.11 -4.64
N ASN A 154 10.77 -36.79 -5.74
CA ASN A 154 11.57 -37.91 -6.25
C ASN A 154 12.96 -37.45 -6.70
N THR A 155 13.03 -36.32 -7.41
CA THR A 155 14.29 -35.74 -7.87
C THR A 155 15.14 -35.26 -6.69
N ALA A 156 14.54 -34.60 -5.71
CA ALA A 156 15.26 -34.15 -4.51
C ALA A 156 15.82 -35.32 -3.68
N ARG A 157 15.08 -36.43 -3.57
CA ARG A 157 15.57 -37.67 -2.94
C ARG A 157 16.77 -38.26 -3.68
N ARG A 158 16.72 -38.32 -5.02
CA ARG A 158 17.84 -38.78 -5.85
C ARG A 158 19.07 -37.91 -5.66
N TRP A 159 18.90 -36.58 -5.65
CA TRP A 159 19.97 -35.63 -5.37
C TRP A 159 20.61 -35.87 -4.00
N ALA A 160 19.81 -36.12 -2.96
CA ALA A 160 20.34 -36.40 -1.62
C ALA A 160 21.19 -37.69 -1.62
N LEU A 161 20.74 -38.74 -2.32
CA LEU A 161 21.51 -39.97 -2.50
C LEU A 161 22.82 -39.71 -3.26
N ASP A 162 22.77 -38.95 -4.35
CA ASP A 162 23.95 -38.64 -5.15
C ASP A 162 25.00 -37.83 -4.36
N ILE A 163 24.59 -36.91 -3.47
CA ILE A 163 25.52 -36.22 -2.56
C ILE A 163 26.11 -37.21 -1.56
N CYS A 164 25.28 -38.10 -0.98
CA CYS A 164 25.74 -39.12 -0.04
C CYS A 164 26.74 -40.10 -0.67
N GLU A 165 26.56 -40.41 -1.95
CA GLU A 165 27.41 -41.32 -2.73
C GLU A 165 28.55 -40.58 -3.45
N LEU A 166 28.76 -39.30 -3.13
CA LEU A 166 29.82 -38.44 -3.68
C LEU A 166 29.77 -38.29 -5.22
N ARG A 167 28.62 -38.58 -5.84
CA ARG A 167 28.34 -38.28 -7.26
C ARG A 167 28.02 -36.81 -7.49
N LYS A 168 27.65 -36.09 -6.43
CA LYS A 168 27.46 -34.63 -6.42
C LYS A 168 28.22 -34.01 -5.25
N PRO A 169 28.69 -32.76 -5.40
CA PRO A 169 29.47 -32.10 -4.37
C PRO A 169 28.62 -31.77 -3.14
N TRP A 170 29.26 -31.81 -1.97
CA TRP A 170 28.68 -31.38 -0.71
C TRP A 170 28.90 -29.88 -0.52
N ILE A 171 27.94 -29.07 -0.94
CA ILE A 171 28.08 -27.61 -0.98
C ILE A 171 27.63 -26.96 0.33
N LYS A 172 28.47 -26.08 0.88
CA LYS A 172 28.13 -25.15 1.97
C LYS A 172 28.02 -23.74 1.39
N SER A 173 26.81 -23.29 1.11
CA SER A 173 26.50 -21.99 0.50
C SER A 173 27.18 -20.82 1.20
N LEU A 174 27.29 -20.84 2.54
CA LEU A 174 27.89 -19.77 3.34
C LEU A 174 29.36 -19.50 3.00
N TYR A 175 30.09 -20.50 2.51
CA TYR A 175 31.51 -20.40 2.21
C TYR A 175 31.83 -20.33 0.71
N LYS A 176 30.81 -20.28 -0.15
CA LYS A 176 31.00 -20.02 -1.59
C LYS A 176 31.54 -18.61 -1.82
N THR A 177 32.44 -18.48 -2.78
CA THR A 177 33.05 -17.20 -3.19
C THR A 177 33.10 -17.02 -4.70
N ASP A 178 32.75 -18.04 -5.47
CA ASP A 178 32.81 -18.08 -6.95
C ASP A 178 31.92 -17.05 -7.64
N LYS A 179 30.93 -16.51 -6.93
CA LYS A 179 30.01 -15.47 -7.43
C LYS A 179 30.17 -14.14 -6.73
N LEU A 180 31.10 -14.02 -5.78
CA LEU A 180 31.40 -12.74 -5.17
C LEU A 180 32.35 -11.98 -6.09
N GLU A 181 31.97 -10.75 -6.40
CA GLU A 181 32.79 -9.82 -7.15
C GLU A 181 34.09 -9.51 -6.37
N PRO A 182 35.21 -9.24 -7.07
CA PRO A 182 36.43 -8.79 -6.42
C PRO A 182 36.18 -7.59 -5.49
N LEU A 183 36.89 -7.53 -4.36
CA LEU A 183 36.58 -6.59 -3.28
C LEU A 183 36.46 -5.11 -3.72
N GLY A 184 37.28 -4.67 -4.68
CA GLY A 184 37.20 -3.32 -5.24
C GLY A 184 35.88 -3.05 -5.97
N GLU A 185 35.44 -3.99 -6.81
CA GLU A 185 34.17 -3.90 -7.54
C GLU A 185 32.98 -4.02 -6.58
N ALA A 186 33.04 -4.96 -5.64
CA ALA A 186 32.00 -5.13 -4.62
C ALA A 186 31.76 -3.83 -3.83
N ARG A 187 32.82 -3.11 -3.46
CA ARG A 187 32.71 -1.81 -2.76
C ARG A 187 31.99 -0.75 -3.59
N GLU A 188 32.25 -0.66 -4.89
CA GLU A 188 31.54 0.30 -5.76
C GLU A 188 30.07 -0.09 -5.94
N ILE A 189 29.74 -1.38 -6.08
CA ILE A 189 28.35 -1.87 -6.11
C ILE A 189 27.61 -1.48 -4.84
N LEU A 190 28.21 -1.72 -3.66
CA LEU A 190 27.62 -1.39 -2.35
C LEU A 190 27.43 0.12 -2.19
N LYS A 191 28.40 0.92 -2.62
CA LYS A 191 28.32 2.39 -2.60
C LYS A 191 27.17 2.90 -3.49
N PHE A 192 27.02 2.35 -4.69
CA PHE A 192 25.90 2.67 -5.57
C PHE A 192 24.56 2.27 -4.93
N ALA A 193 24.47 1.07 -4.36
CA ALA A 193 23.28 0.58 -3.66
C ALA A 193 22.88 1.49 -2.49
N ARG A 194 23.85 1.99 -1.70
CA ARG A 194 23.59 2.96 -0.62
C ARG A 194 23.03 4.28 -1.15
N ALA A 195 23.62 4.80 -2.23
CA ALA A 195 23.14 6.04 -2.85
C ALA A 195 21.69 5.88 -3.36
N GLN A 196 21.39 4.74 -3.99
CA GLN A 196 20.05 4.41 -4.44
C GLN A 196 19.07 4.26 -3.28
N ALA A 197 19.44 3.53 -2.22
CA ALA A 197 18.61 3.34 -1.03
C ALA A 197 18.27 4.68 -0.34
N ARG A 198 19.26 5.57 -0.16
CA ARG A 198 19.03 6.93 0.39
C ARG A 198 18.07 7.74 -0.46
N LYS A 199 18.15 7.61 -1.79
CA LYS A 199 17.26 8.32 -2.71
C LYS A 199 15.82 7.78 -2.69
N GLN A 200 15.66 6.47 -2.59
CA GLN A 200 14.35 5.82 -2.62
C GLN A 200 13.62 5.86 -1.27
N ALA A 201 14.37 5.84 -0.17
CA ALA A 201 13.85 5.67 1.17
C ALA A 201 14.65 6.50 2.19
N ALA A 202 14.70 7.82 1.99
CA ALA A 202 15.50 8.73 2.80
C ALA A 202 15.19 8.67 4.32
N ASN A 203 13.98 8.25 4.69
CA ASN A 203 13.51 8.15 6.07
C ASN A 203 13.63 6.74 6.66
N LEU A 204 14.27 5.78 5.96
CA LEU A 204 14.44 4.40 6.42
C LEU A 204 15.91 4.04 6.57
N GLU A 205 16.26 3.45 7.72
CA GLU A 205 17.63 3.05 8.03
C GLU A 205 17.91 1.58 7.71
N HIS A 206 16.92 0.69 7.91
CA HIS A 206 17.09 -0.76 7.72
C HIS A 206 17.61 -1.18 6.33
N PRO A 207 17.33 -0.50 5.20
CA PRO A 207 17.94 -0.86 3.92
C PRO A 207 19.45 -0.59 3.90
N LEU A 208 19.91 0.49 4.53
CA LEU A 208 21.35 0.80 4.64
C LEU A 208 22.05 -0.18 5.57
N ILE A 209 21.42 -0.50 6.70
CA ILE A 209 21.91 -1.52 7.64
C ILE A 209 22.04 -2.88 6.94
N CYS A 210 21.08 -3.26 6.09
CA CYS A 210 21.17 -4.48 5.28
C CYS A 210 22.43 -4.50 4.42
N ILE A 211 22.75 -3.39 3.75
CA ILE A 211 23.95 -3.25 2.91
C ILE A 211 25.21 -3.34 3.77
N ASP A 212 25.24 -2.71 4.94
CA ASP A 212 26.38 -2.73 5.86
C ASP A 212 26.65 -4.13 6.45
N VAL A 213 25.59 -4.93 6.65
CA VAL A 213 25.68 -6.34 7.07
C VAL A 213 26.23 -7.22 5.96
N ILE A 214 25.81 -7.00 4.71
CA ILE A 214 26.34 -7.72 3.55
C ILE A 214 27.83 -7.40 3.37
N GLU A 215 28.20 -6.12 3.44
CA GLU A 215 29.59 -5.69 3.30
C GLU A 215 30.50 -6.34 4.35
N GLU A 216 30.07 -6.40 5.61
CA GLU A 216 30.83 -7.07 6.67
C GLU A 216 31.16 -8.53 6.31
N GLY A 217 30.17 -9.23 5.77
CA GLY A 217 30.33 -10.60 5.33
C GLY A 217 31.34 -10.79 4.20
N ILE A 218 31.48 -9.79 3.34
CA ILE A 218 32.41 -9.79 2.20
C ILE A 218 33.82 -9.41 2.67
N VAL A 219 33.94 -8.38 3.52
CA VAL A 219 35.22 -7.83 3.98
C VAL A 219 35.86 -8.70 5.06
N SER A 220 35.08 -9.07 6.08
CA SER A 220 35.55 -9.72 7.31
C SER A 220 35.26 -11.23 7.34
N GLY A 221 34.58 -11.73 6.30
CA GLY A 221 34.22 -13.13 6.15
C GLY A 221 32.82 -13.49 6.68
N PRO A 222 32.28 -14.65 6.27
CA PRO A 222 30.86 -14.97 6.44
C PRO A 222 30.41 -15.07 7.91
N ARG A 223 31.27 -15.56 8.82
CA ARG A 223 30.92 -15.66 10.25
C ARG A 223 30.78 -14.29 10.92
N ALA A 224 31.64 -13.33 10.57
CA ALA A 224 31.51 -11.96 11.05
C ALA A 224 30.21 -11.32 10.53
N GLY A 225 29.90 -11.55 9.25
CA GLY A 225 28.64 -11.15 8.65
C GLY A 225 27.40 -11.73 9.36
N LEU A 226 27.39 -13.02 9.68
CA LEU A 226 26.27 -13.66 10.41
C LEU A 226 26.06 -13.06 11.81
N TRP A 227 27.13 -12.75 12.54
CA TRP A 227 27.02 -12.10 13.85
C TRP A 227 26.49 -10.67 13.72
N LYS A 228 26.99 -9.90 12.75
CA LYS A 228 26.48 -8.55 12.49
C LYS A 228 25.02 -8.57 12.05
N GLU A 229 24.63 -9.53 11.21
CA GLU A 229 23.24 -9.77 10.80
C GLU A 229 22.34 -10.01 12.01
N ALA A 230 22.72 -10.94 12.89
CA ALA A 230 21.91 -11.28 14.05
C ALA A 230 21.74 -10.09 15.02
N ASN A 231 22.80 -9.31 15.26
CA ASN A 231 22.74 -8.11 16.09
C ASN A 231 21.86 -7.02 15.46
N ALA A 232 22.06 -6.75 14.16
CA ALA A 232 21.30 -5.75 13.42
C ALA A 232 19.81 -6.12 13.34
N PHE A 233 19.50 -7.39 13.06
CA PHE A 233 18.14 -7.91 13.08
C PHE A 233 17.44 -7.64 14.41
N GLN A 234 18.10 -7.97 15.52
CA GLN A 234 17.52 -7.78 16.85
C GLN A 234 17.28 -6.30 17.15
N GLY A 235 18.23 -5.41 16.83
CA GLY A 235 18.04 -3.96 17.02
C GLY A 235 16.87 -3.41 16.19
N LEU A 236 16.77 -3.81 14.92
CA LEU A 236 15.71 -3.35 14.02
C LEU A 236 14.34 -3.89 14.42
N LEU A 237 14.27 -5.13 14.93
CA LEU A 237 13.03 -5.75 15.39
C LEU A 237 12.28 -4.86 16.39
N PHE A 238 12.98 -4.17 17.30
CA PHE A 238 12.35 -3.32 18.32
C PHE A 238 12.18 -1.85 17.92
N SER A 239 12.58 -1.48 16.71
CA SER A 239 12.42 -0.11 16.19
C SER A 239 10.95 0.26 15.97
N ASP A 240 10.64 1.55 16.08
CA ASP A 240 9.28 2.05 15.80
C ASP A 240 8.88 1.89 14.34
N THR A 241 9.87 1.92 13.42
CA THR A 241 9.68 1.60 12.01
C THR A 241 9.17 0.17 11.82
N CYS A 242 9.78 -0.81 12.51
CA CYS A 242 9.32 -2.20 12.44
C CYS A 242 7.91 -2.34 13.02
N LYS A 243 7.64 -1.79 14.22
CA LYS A 243 6.30 -1.81 14.83
C LYS A 243 5.24 -1.21 13.89
N SER A 244 5.56 -0.10 13.25
CA SER A 244 4.68 0.59 12.30
C SER A 244 4.40 -0.24 11.06
N LEU A 245 5.43 -0.81 10.43
CA LEU A 245 5.26 -1.63 9.22
C LEU A 245 4.55 -2.95 9.50
N LEU A 246 4.77 -3.55 10.68
CA LEU A 246 4.00 -4.69 11.15
C LEU A 246 2.53 -4.34 11.37
N HIS A 247 2.24 -3.20 11.99
CA HIS A 247 0.87 -2.69 12.12
C HIS A 247 0.20 -2.56 10.76
N VAL A 248 0.87 -1.97 9.76
CA VAL A 248 0.34 -1.86 8.39
C VAL A 248 0.08 -3.24 7.78
N PHE A 249 1.01 -4.18 7.94
CA PHE A 249 0.89 -5.54 7.41
C PHE A 249 -0.34 -6.29 7.96
N PHE A 250 -0.62 -6.15 9.26
CA PHE A 250 -1.80 -6.75 9.88
C PHE A 250 -3.08 -5.98 9.55
N SER A 251 -3.02 -4.64 9.59
CA SER A 251 -4.15 -3.76 9.29
C SER A 251 -4.65 -4.00 7.86
N GLN A 252 -3.74 -4.14 6.89
CA GLN A 252 -4.09 -4.44 5.50
C GLN A 252 -4.83 -5.78 5.35
N ARG A 253 -4.46 -6.80 6.13
CA ARG A 253 -5.19 -8.09 6.13
C ARG A 253 -6.53 -7.98 6.83
N ALA A 254 -6.57 -7.21 7.91
CA ALA A 254 -7.77 -7.01 8.70
C ALA A 254 -8.87 -6.26 7.94
N THR A 255 -8.57 -5.52 6.86
CA THR A 255 -9.59 -4.84 6.06
C THR A 255 -10.60 -5.82 5.44
N SER A 256 -10.19 -7.06 5.19
CA SER A 256 -11.08 -8.13 4.70
C SER A 256 -12.08 -8.66 5.74
N LYS A 257 -11.91 -8.29 7.02
CA LYS A 257 -12.83 -8.65 8.11
C LYS A 257 -13.75 -7.48 8.39
N VAL A 258 -14.98 -7.59 7.91
CA VAL A 258 -16.01 -6.55 7.97
C VAL A 258 -17.19 -7.08 8.80
N PRO A 259 -17.43 -6.53 10.00
CA PRO A 259 -18.58 -6.90 10.82
C PRO A 259 -19.92 -6.57 10.15
N GLY A 260 -20.90 -7.45 10.34
CA GLY A 260 -22.20 -7.39 9.67
C GLY A 260 -22.14 -7.69 8.16
N ALA A 261 -21.08 -8.36 7.70
CA ALA A 261 -20.96 -8.79 6.31
C ALA A 261 -20.19 -10.11 6.18
N THR A 262 -18.90 -10.10 6.53
CA THR A 262 -18.02 -11.28 6.35
C THR A 262 -18.14 -12.31 7.46
N ASP A 263 -18.65 -11.89 8.62
CA ASP A 263 -19.01 -12.71 9.77
C ASP A 263 -20.33 -13.48 9.58
N LEU A 264 -21.13 -13.13 8.57
CA LEU A 264 -22.39 -13.80 8.24
C LEU A 264 -22.21 -15.13 7.47
N GLY A 265 -20.98 -15.54 7.16
CA GLY A 265 -20.69 -16.78 6.42
C GLY A 265 -21.08 -16.76 4.94
N LEU A 266 -21.36 -15.58 4.37
CA LEU A 266 -21.67 -15.41 2.95
C LEU A 266 -20.46 -15.74 2.07
N MET A 267 -20.73 -16.36 0.92
CA MET A 267 -19.69 -16.67 -0.08
C MET A 267 -19.75 -15.65 -1.23
N PRO A 268 -18.62 -15.14 -1.73
CA PRO A 268 -18.61 -14.25 -2.88
C PRO A 268 -19.22 -14.91 -4.12
N ARG A 269 -20.15 -14.21 -4.77
CA ARG A 269 -20.72 -14.59 -6.07
C ARG A 269 -19.66 -14.44 -7.16
N LYS A 270 -19.72 -15.32 -8.15
CA LYS A 270 -18.80 -15.28 -9.29
C LYS A 270 -19.19 -14.15 -10.24
N ILE A 271 -18.40 -13.08 -10.26
CA ILE A 271 -18.48 -12.04 -11.27
C ILE A 271 -17.81 -12.52 -12.56
N THR A 272 -18.53 -12.51 -13.68
CA THR A 272 -18.05 -12.98 -14.99
C THR A 272 -17.96 -11.86 -16.03
N LYS A 273 -18.82 -10.84 -15.94
CA LYS A 273 -18.83 -9.70 -16.88
C LYS A 273 -19.05 -8.38 -16.14
N VAL A 274 -18.22 -7.39 -16.45
CA VAL A 274 -18.26 -6.05 -15.82
C VAL A 274 -18.63 -5.01 -16.88
N ALA A 275 -19.50 -4.07 -16.54
CA ALA A 275 -19.75 -2.89 -17.37
C ALA A 275 -19.23 -1.63 -16.68
N ILE A 276 -18.63 -0.73 -17.45
CA ILE A 276 -18.14 0.57 -17.00
C ILE A 276 -18.90 1.65 -17.75
N LEU A 277 -19.54 2.58 -17.02
CA LEU A 277 -20.23 3.72 -17.62
C LEU A 277 -19.33 4.95 -17.61
N GLY A 278 -18.98 5.44 -18.80
CA GLY A 278 -18.05 6.56 -18.98
C GLY A 278 -16.61 6.10 -19.23
N GLY A 279 -16.03 6.53 -20.35
CA GLY A 279 -14.67 6.24 -20.82
C GLY A 279 -13.68 7.37 -20.51
N GLY A 280 -13.99 8.24 -19.56
CA GLY A 280 -13.10 9.29 -19.07
C GLY A 280 -11.85 8.76 -18.35
N LEU A 281 -11.15 9.64 -17.63
CA LEU A 281 -9.92 9.28 -16.90
C LEU A 281 -10.14 8.12 -15.91
N MET A 282 -11.18 8.23 -15.07
CA MET A 282 -11.51 7.21 -14.07
C MET A 282 -12.01 5.92 -14.71
N GLY A 283 -13.03 5.99 -15.56
CA GLY A 283 -13.62 4.80 -16.18
C GLY A 283 -12.63 4.00 -17.04
N SER A 284 -11.78 4.66 -17.83
CA SER A 284 -10.71 3.97 -18.57
C SER A 284 -9.68 3.32 -17.65
N GLY A 285 -9.34 3.95 -16.52
CA GLY A 285 -8.47 3.36 -15.50
C GLY A 285 -9.09 2.14 -14.81
N ILE A 286 -10.38 2.19 -14.48
CA ILE A 286 -11.12 1.08 -13.86
C ILE A 286 -11.22 -0.09 -14.84
N ALA A 287 -11.62 0.17 -16.09
CA ALA A 287 -11.66 -0.82 -17.15
C ALA A 287 -10.28 -1.50 -17.33
N THR A 288 -9.19 -0.72 -17.33
CA THR A 288 -7.82 -1.24 -17.41
C THR A 288 -7.51 -2.18 -16.23
N ALA A 289 -7.90 -1.84 -15.00
CA ALA A 289 -7.67 -2.66 -13.81
C ALA A 289 -8.42 -4.00 -13.87
N MET A 290 -9.66 -3.98 -14.35
CA MET A 290 -10.51 -5.16 -14.55
C MET A 290 -9.93 -6.09 -15.63
N ILE A 291 -9.57 -5.55 -16.80
CA ILE A 291 -9.01 -6.31 -17.93
C ILE A 291 -7.68 -6.98 -17.56
N LEU A 292 -6.79 -6.27 -16.85
CA LEU A 292 -5.50 -6.84 -16.41
C LEU A 292 -5.65 -8.06 -15.48
N SER A 293 -6.86 -8.22 -14.92
CA SER A 293 -7.27 -9.29 -14.03
C SER A 293 -8.19 -10.30 -14.73
N ASN A 294 -8.28 -10.25 -16.06
CA ASN A 294 -9.04 -11.12 -16.95
C ASN A 294 -10.56 -11.02 -16.84
N TYR A 295 -11.11 -9.86 -16.44
CA TYR A 295 -12.54 -9.61 -16.57
C TYR A 295 -12.88 -9.11 -17.98
N PRO A 296 -13.86 -9.72 -18.68
CA PRO A 296 -14.55 -9.09 -19.80
C PRO A 296 -15.19 -7.77 -19.38
N VAL A 297 -14.90 -6.70 -20.12
CA VAL A 297 -15.38 -5.34 -19.85
C VAL A 297 -16.22 -4.82 -21.01
N LEU A 298 -17.42 -4.36 -20.69
CA LEU A 298 -18.27 -3.57 -21.57
C LEU A 298 -18.14 -2.08 -21.22
N LEU A 299 -17.56 -1.28 -22.10
CA LEU A 299 -17.48 0.17 -21.94
C LEU A 299 -18.69 0.82 -22.61
N LYS A 300 -19.53 1.51 -21.82
CA LYS A 300 -20.65 2.29 -22.34
C LYS A 300 -20.32 3.77 -22.35
N GLU A 301 -20.61 4.43 -23.47
CA GLU A 301 -20.52 5.88 -23.61
C GLU A 301 -21.80 6.48 -24.20
N VAL A 302 -21.91 7.81 -24.18
CA VAL A 302 -23.09 8.53 -24.70
C VAL A 302 -23.10 8.67 -26.21
N ASN A 303 -21.92 8.62 -26.85
CA ASN A 303 -21.79 8.66 -28.31
C ASN A 303 -20.48 7.98 -28.75
N GLU A 304 -20.37 7.74 -30.05
CA GLU A 304 -19.26 7.03 -30.66
C GLU A 304 -17.91 7.75 -30.46
N LYS A 305 -17.88 9.08 -30.55
CA LYS A 305 -16.66 9.87 -30.34
C LYS A 305 -16.07 9.66 -28.93
N PHE A 306 -16.90 9.72 -27.89
CA PHE A 306 -16.43 9.47 -26.52
C PHE A 306 -16.09 8.00 -26.28
N LEU A 307 -16.84 7.07 -26.91
CA LEU A 307 -16.55 5.64 -26.83
C LEU A 307 -15.16 5.32 -27.38
N ILE A 308 -14.84 5.78 -28.59
CA ILE A 308 -13.53 5.61 -29.22
C ILE A 308 -12.44 6.21 -28.33
N ALA A 309 -12.62 7.45 -27.85
CA ALA A 309 -11.66 8.10 -26.97
C ALA A 309 -11.42 7.31 -25.66
N GLY A 310 -12.47 6.68 -25.11
CA GLY A 310 -12.35 5.82 -23.93
C GLY A 310 -11.56 4.53 -24.21
N ILE A 311 -11.83 3.88 -25.33
CA ILE A 311 -11.10 2.68 -25.80
C ILE A 311 -9.62 3.04 -26.03
N ASP A 312 -9.33 4.16 -26.68
CA ASP A 312 -7.95 4.60 -26.94
C ASP A 312 -7.17 4.87 -25.65
N ARG A 313 -7.81 5.43 -24.62
CA ARG A 313 -7.17 5.59 -23.30
C ARG A 313 -6.84 4.25 -22.66
N ILE A 314 -7.75 3.27 -22.74
CA ILE A 314 -7.50 1.91 -22.23
C ILE A 314 -6.33 1.27 -22.99
N LYS A 315 -6.33 1.39 -24.32
CA LYS A 315 -5.25 0.93 -25.20
C LYS A 315 -3.91 1.54 -24.79
N ALA A 316 -3.85 2.86 -24.62
CA ALA A 316 -2.64 3.57 -24.21
C ALA A 316 -2.13 3.12 -22.82
N ASN A 317 -3.04 2.89 -21.86
CA ASN A 317 -2.66 2.38 -20.54
C ASN A 317 -2.01 0.99 -20.63
N LEU A 318 -2.60 0.10 -21.44
CA LEU A 318 -2.09 -1.25 -21.66
C LEU A 318 -0.75 -1.24 -22.42
N GLN A 319 -0.64 -0.49 -23.51
CA GLN A 319 0.60 -0.32 -24.29
C GLN A 319 1.73 0.25 -23.43
N SER A 320 1.44 1.19 -22.53
CA SER A 320 2.45 1.72 -21.59
C SER A 320 3.08 0.62 -20.74
N ARG A 321 2.34 -0.45 -20.40
CA ARG A 321 2.88 -1.59 -19.64
C ARG A 321 3.76 -2.49 -20.50
N VAL A 322 3.45 -2.65 -21.78
CA VAL A 322 4.30 -3.38 -22.74
C VAL A 322 5.63 -2.66 -22.91
N ILE A 323 5.59 -1.36 -23.20
CA ILE A 323 6.78 -0.51 -23.37
C ILE A 323 7.67 -0.54 -22.11
N LYS A 324 7.06 -0.62 -20.91
CA LYS A 324 7.77 -0.72 -19.63
C LYS A 324 8.22 -2.16 -19.27
N GLY A 325 8.06 -3.14 -20.15
CA GLY A 325 8.42 -4.54 -19.92
C GLY A 325 7.58 -5.24 -18.84
N LYS A 326 6.44 -4.66 -18.43
CA LYS A 326 5.53 -5.22 -17.40
C LYS A 326 4.43 -6.10 -17.98
N MET A 327 4.39 -6.27 -19.30
CA MET A 327 3.41 -7.07 -20.04
C MET A 327 4.00 -7.51 -21.38
N THR A 328 3.69 -8.72 -21.82
CA THR A 328 4.06 -9.22 -23.16
C THR A 328 3.03 -8.80 -24.21
N GLU A 329 3.41 -8.83 -25.48
CA GLU A 329 2.50 -8.52 -26.61
C GLU A 329 1.31 -9.49 -26.67
N GLU A 330 1.56 -10.79 -26.49
CA GLU A 330 0.50 -11.80 -26.43
C GLU A 330 -0.53 -11.50 -25.32
N ARG A 331 -0.04 -11.08 -24.14
CA ARG A 331 -0.92 -10.71 -23.02
C ARG A 331 -1.68 -9.41 -23.30
N TYR A 332 -1.08 -8.48 -24.05
CA TYR A 332 -1.74 -7.26 -24.50
C TYR A 332 -2.91 -7.58 -25.44
N GLU A 333 -2.72 -8.41 -26.45
CA GLU A 333 -3.78 -8.80 -27.40
C GLU A 333 -4.92 -9.53 -26.69
N LYS A 334 -4.59 -10.47 -25.79
CA LYS A 334 -5.59 -11.12 -24.93
C LYS A 334 -6.36 -10.11 -24.08
N ALA A 335 -5.69 -9.14 -23.48
CA ALA A 335 -6.33 -8.08 -22.70
C ALA A 335 -7.28 -7.22 -23.58
N MET A 336 -6.88 -6.85 -24.78
CA MET A 336 -7.72 -6.10 -25.71
C MET A 336 -8.95 -6.88 -26.16
N SER A 337 -8.84 -8.20 -26.34
CA SER A 337 -9.98 -9.07 -26.70
C SER A 337 -11.10 -9.09 -25.65
N LEU A 338 -10.80 -8.72 -24.41
CA LEU A 338 -11.77 -8.64 -23.31
C LEU A 338 -12.58 -7.34 -23.30
N LEU A 339 -12.20 -6.35 -24.10
CA LEU A 339 -12.85 -5.04 -24.15
C LEU A 339 -13.87 -4.99 -25.30
N SER A 340 -15.08 -4.53 -24.99
CA SER A 340 -16.11 -4.24 -26.00
C SER A 340 -16.81 -2.91 -25.70
N GLY A 341 -17.32 -2.25 -26.75
CA GLY A 341 -18.03 -0.98 -26.64
C GLY A 341 -19.54 -1.11 -26.79
N ALA A 342 -20.27 -0.17 -26.17
CA ALA A 342 -21.71 0.02 -26.37
C ALA A 342 -22.12 1.49 -26.24
N LEU A 343 -23.23 1.84 -26.92
CA LEU A 343 -23.89 3.14 -26.77
C LEU A 343 -25.18 3.02 -25.93
N GLY A 344 -25.95 1.95 -26.16
CA GLY A 344 -27.16 1.59 -25.41
C GLY A 344 -26.92 0.57 -24.29
N TYR A 345 -28.01 0.13 -23.67
CA TYR A 345 -28.02 -0.79 -22.53
C TYR A 345 -28.40 -2.24 -22.91
N GLU A 346 -28.56 -2.55 -24.19
CA GLU A 346 -29.11 -3.83 -24.66
C GLU A 346 -28.27 -5.04 -24.23
N LYS A 347 -26.95 -4.84 -24.10
CA LYS A 347 -25.97 -5.85 -23.67
C LYS A 347 -25.85 -6.02 -22.15
N PHE A 348 -26.63 -5.28 -21.34
CA PHE A 348 -26.52 -5.27 -19.87
C PHE A 348 -27.23 -6.46 -19.19
N LYS A 349 -28.05 -7.22 -19.92
CA LYS A 349 -28.78 -8.40 -19.40
C LYS A 349 -27.87 -9.50 -18.83
N GLU A 350 -26.60 -9.53 -19.23
CA GLU A 350 -25.60 -10.52 -18.83
C GLU A 350 -24.51 -9.93 -17.89
N VAL A 351 -24.68 -8.69 -17.43
CA VAL A 351 -23.67 -8.01 -16.61
C VAL A 351 -23.90 -8.34 -15.14
N ASP A 352 -22.82 -8.70 -14.43
CA ASP A 352 -22.87 -9.04 -13.00
C ASP A 352 -22.49 -7.84 -12.11
N LEU A 353 -21.69 -6.91 -12.63
CA LEU A 353 -21.25 -5.70 -11.93
C LEU A 353 -21.19 -4.52 -12.90
N VAL A 354 -21.88 -3.44 -12.56
CA VAL A 354 -21.77 -2.14 -13.23
C VAL A 354 -20.99 -1.19 -12.33
N ILE A 355 -20.04 -0.44 -12.88
CA ILE A 355 -19.38 0.67 -12.19
C ILE A 355 -19.60 1.95 -12.99
N GLU A 356 -20.36 2.86 -12.40
CA GLU A 356 -20.65 4.17 -12.94
C GLU A 356 -19.49 5.14 -12.65
N ALA A 357 -18.93 5.75 -13.70
CA ALA A 357 -17.80 6.68 -13.62
C ALA A 357 -18.00 7.92 -14.54
N VAL A 358 -19.23 8.44 -14.57
CA VAL A 358 -19.62 9.68 -15.25
C VAL A 358 -19.45 10.90 -14.34
N ILE A 359 -19.66 12.09 -14.91
CA ILE A 359 -19.52 13.38 -14.21
C ILE A 359 -20.35 13.46 -12.92
N GLU A 360 -19.88 14.28 -11.97
CA GLU A 360 -20.54 14.52 -10.68
C GLU A 360 -21.81 15.37 -10.86
N ASN A 361 -22.90 14.72 -11.27
CA ASN A 361 -24.22 15.33 -11.41
C ASN A 361 -25.30 14.38 -10.86
N VAL A 362 -25.99 14.81 -9.80
CA VAL A 362 -26.99 13.99 -9.08
C VAL A 362 -28.11 13.53 -10.02
N LYS A 363 -28.73 14.45 -10.78
CA LYS A 363 -29.86 14.12 -11.67
C LYS A 363 -29.48 13.11 -12.74
N LEU A 364 -28.29 13.25 -13.33
CA LEU A 364 -27.76 12.30 -14.31
C LEU A 364 -27.54 10.93 -13.69
N LYS A 365 -26.90 10.86 -12.51
CA LYS A 365 -26.64 9.59 -11.82
C LYS A 365 -27.95 8.90 -11.41
N GLN A 366 -28.92 9.63 -10.90
CA GLN A 366 -30.26 9.08 -10.60
C GLN A 366 -30.92 8.46 -11.85
N GLN A 367 -30.85 9.14 -12.99
CA GLN A 367 -31.39 8.59 -14.26
C GLN A 367 -30.64 7.33 -14.67
N ILE A 368 -29.30 7.33 -14.60
CA ILE A 368 -28.48 6.17 -14.91
C ILE A 368 -28.88 4.98 -14.04
N PHE A 369 -29.01 5.15 -12.73
CA PHE A 369 -29.35 4.06 -11.82
C PHE A 369 -30.78 3.53 -12.03
N ALA A 370 -31.73 4.40 -12.39
CA ALA A 370 -33.07 3.97 -12.83
C ALA A 370 -33.02 3.15 -14.14
N ASP A 371 -32.18 3.54 -15.10
CA ASP A 371 -31.98 2.76 -16.33
C ASP A 371 -31.32 1.41 -16.02
N LEU A 372 -30.31 1.39 -15.15
CA LEU A 372 -29.61 0.15 -14.75
C LEU A 372 -30.57 -0.85 -14.10
N GLU A 373 -31.51 -0.39 -13.25
CA GLU A 373 -32.55 -1.26 -12.69
C GLU A 373 -33.39 -1.94 -13.77
N LYS A 374 -33.70 -1.23 -14.86
CA LYS A 374 -34.51 -1.73 -15.97
C LYS A 374 -33.76 -2.74 -16.85
N TYR A 375 -32.47 -2.53 -17.11
CA TYR A 375 -31.73 -3.30 -18.12
C TYR A 375 -30.81 -4.39 -17.54
N CYS A 376 -30.37 -4.26 -16.28
CA CYS A 376 -29.56 -5.26 -15.63
C CYS A 376 -30.41 -6.36 -14.99
N PRO A 377 -29.90 -7.61 -14.91
CA PRO A 377 -30.57 -8.65 -14.14
C PRO A 377 -30.60 -8.29 -12.65
N SER A 378 -31.53 -8.87 -11.89
CA SER A 378 -31.75 -8.55 -10.47
C SER A 378 -30.53 -8.83 -9.58
N HIS A 379 -29.67 -9.77 -9.97
CA HIS A 379 -28.45 -10.08 -9.22
C HIS A 379 -27.30 -9.10 -9.46
N CYS A 380 -27.38 -8.27 -10.51
CA CYS A 380 -26.31 -7.35 -10.90
C CYS A 380 -26.05 -6.29 -9.83
N ILE A 381 -24.78 -6.10 -9.47
CA ILE A 381 -24.34 -5.06 -8.53
C ILE A 381 -24.29 -3.71 -9.25
N LEU A 382 -24.87 -2.68 -8.64
CA LEU A 382 -24.94 -1.33 -9.19
C LEU A 382 -23.98 -0.42 -8.39
N ALA A 383 -22.75 -0.27 -8.86
CA ALA A 383 -21.73 0.52 -8.17
C ALA A 383 -21.54 1.90 -8.79
N THR A 384 -21.22 2.90 -7.95
CA THR A 384 -20.79 4.24 -8.39
C THR A 384 -19.37 4.54 -7.92
N ASN A 385 -18.58 5.20 -8.77
CA ASN A 385 -17.26 5.75 -8.45
C ASN A 385 -17.34 7.24 -8.02
N THR A 386 -18.51 7.74 -7.61
CA THR A 386 -18.60 9.10 -7.05
C THR A 386 -17.62 9.28 -5.88
N SER A 387 -17.17 10.51 -5.65
CA SER A 387 -16.25 10.86 -4.54
C SER A 387 -16.90 11.68 -3.43
N THR A 388 -18.07 12.26 -3.68
CA THR A 388 -18.73 13.20 -2.73
C THR A 388 -20.26 13.10 -2.69
N ILE A 389 -20.92 12.50 -3.67
CA ILE A 389 -22.39 12.44 -3.71
C ILE A 389 -22.88 11.34 -2.77
N ASP A 390 -23.90 11.67 -1.98
CA ASP A 390 -24.62 10.72 -1.14
C ASP A 390 -25.28 9.61 -2.00
N LEU A 391 -24.94 8.35 -1.72
CA LEU A 391 -25.48 7.18 -2.42
C LEU A 391 -26.99 7.00 -2.24
N ASN A 392 -27.57 7.47 -1.14
CA ASN A 392 -29.01 7.46 -0.93
C ASN A 392 -29.69 8.37 -1.96
N LEU A 393 -29.13 9.56 -2.24
CA LEU A 393 -29.63 10.45 -3.28
C LEU A 393 -29.55 9.80 -4.66
N ILE A 394 -28.48 9.06 -4.96
CA ILE A 394 -28.35 8.31 -6.22
C ILE A 394 -29.45 7.24 -6.34
N GLY A 395 -29.78 6.58 -5.22
CA GLY A 395 -30.76 5.50 -5.14
C GLY A 395 -32.24 5.93 -5.03
N GLU A 396 -32.55 7.22 -4.96
CA GLU A 396 -33.92 7.70 -4.73
C GLU A 396 -34.93 7.28 -5.81
N LYS A 397 -34.49 7.15 -7.06
CA LYS A 397 -35.37 6.86 -8.22
C LYS A 397 -35.42 5.39 -8.62
N THR A 398 -35.01 4.49 -7.73
CA THR A 398 -34.96 3.05 -7.99
C THR A 398 -35.37 2.25 -6.76
N LYS A 399 -35.88 1.04 -6.98
CA LYS A 399 -36.23 0.09 -5.90
C LYS A 399 -35.09 -0.85 -5.53
N SER A 400 -34.00 -0.82 -6.30
CA SER A 400 -32.82 -1.68 -6.18
C SER A 400 -31.77 -1.18 -5.18
N GLN A 401 -32.18 -0.51 -4.11
CA GLN A 401 -31.26 0.13 -3.16
C GLN A 401 -30.35 -0.86 -2.43
N ASP A 402 -30.80 -2.11 -2.29
CA ASP A 402 -30.06 -3.22 -1.67
C ASP A 402 -28.80 -3.64 -2.43
N ARG A 403 -28.74 -3.30 -3.72
CA ARG A 403 -27.63 -3.59 -4.62
C ARG A 403 -26.88 -2.35 -5.10
N ILE A 404 -27.17 -1.17 -4.52
CA ILE A 404 -26.39 0.07 -4.70
C ILE A 404 -25.23 0.12 -3.72
N VAL A 405 -24.05 0.45 -4.22
CA VAL A 405 -22.81 0.53 -3.43
C VAL A 405 -21.84 1.52 -4.06
N GLY A 406 -20.95 2.10 -3.28
CA GLY A 406 -19.82 2.87 -3.81
C GLY A 406 -18.66 1.93 -4.08
N ALA A 407 -18.06 2.02 -5.27
CA ALA A 407 -16.78 1.43 -5.61
C ALA A 407 -15.83 2.57 -5.95
N HIS A 408 -15.37 3.30 -4.93
CA HIS A 408 -14.58 4.50 -5.09
C HIS A 408 -13.10 4.14 -5.30
N PHE A 409 -12.66 4.28 -6.55
CA PHE A 409 -11.27 4.14 -6.98
C PHE A 409 -10.55 5.48 -6.91
N PHE A 410 -9.24 5.42 -6.72
CA PHE A 410 -8.37 6.60 -6.66
C PHE A 410 -7.59 6.76 -7.98
N SER A 411 -7.50 7.98 -8.49
CA SER A 411 -6.81 8.26 -9.75
C SER A 411 -5.27 8.20 -9.60
N PRO A 412 -4.53 7.55 -10.52
CA PRO A 412 -5.01 6.70 -11.62
C PRO A 412 -5.49 5.32 -11.14
N ALA A 413 -6.71 4.94 -11.53
CA ALA A 413 -7.40 3.76 -10.97
C ALA A 413 -6.71 2.40 -11.21
N HIS A 414 -5.85 2.26 -12.22
CA HIS A 414 -5.08 1.03 -12.46
C HIS A 414 -3.71 1.00 -11.73
N VAL A 415 -3.36 2.10 -11.04
CA VAL A 415 -2.11 2.27 -10.27
C VAL A 415 -2.39 2.31 -8.78
N MET A 416 -3.33 3.14 -8.33
CA MET A 416 -3.57 3.37 -6.90
C MET A 416 -4.09 2.13 -6.18
N PRO A 417 -3.52 1.71 -5.04
CA PRO A 417 -3.81 0.40 -4.46
C PRO A 417 -5.15 0.32 -3.71
N LEU A 418 -5.72 1.43 -3.28
CA LEU A 418 -6.95 1.44 -2.48
C LEU A 418 -8.21 1.30 -3.35
N LEU A 419 -9.21 0.59 -2.81
CA LEU A 419 -10.60 0.63 -3.24
C LEU A 419 -11.47 0.89 -2.01
N GLU A 420 -12.22 1.98 -2.01
CA GLU A 420 -13.15 2.30 -0.93
C GLU A 420 -14.55 1.80 -1.32
N ILE A 421 -15.04 0.80 -0.58
CA ILE A 421 -16.36 0.20 -0.74
C ILE A 421 -17.31 0.94 0.21
N VAL A 422 -18.16 1.80 -0.34
CA VAL A 422 -19.07 2.65 0.44
C VAL A 422 -20.42 1.96 0.54
N ARG A 423 -20.85 1.64 1.76
CA ARG A 423 -22.17 1.03 2.01
C ARG A 423 -23.16 2.05 2.58
N THR A 424 -24.41 1.94 2.15
CA THR A 424 -25.55 2.63 2.78
C THR A 424 -26.17 1.71 3.85
N GLN A 425 -27.24 2.20 4.48
CA GLN A 425 -28.10 1.41 5.38
C GLN A 425 -28.76 0.23 4.63
N HIS A 426 -28.98 0.39 3.32
CA HIS A 426 -29.73 -0.55 2.49
C HIS A 426 -28.82 -1.54 1.76
N THR A 427 -27.56 -1.19 1.49
CA THR A 427 -26.61 -2.06 0.80
C THR A 427 -26.51 -3.42 1.48
N SER A 428 -26.83 -4.48 0.74
CA SER A 428 -26.80 -5.84 1.25
C SER A 428 -25.38 -6.31 1.59
N ALA A 429 -25.26 -7.13 2.63
CA ALA A 429 -24.00 -7.76 3.02
C ALA A 429 -23.37 -8.59 1.88
N GLN A 430 -24.19 -9.23 1.04
CA GLN A 430 -23.72 -10.01 -0.10
C GLN A 430 -22.94 -9.14 -1.10
N VAL A 431 -23.42 -7.93 -1.41
CA VAL A 431 -22.74 -7.00 -2.32
C VAL A 431 -21.38 -6.58 -1.78
N VAL A 432 -21.29 -6.33 -0.47
CA VAL A 432 -20.02 -6.01 0.20
C VAL A 432 -19.04 -7.17 0.06
N VAL A 433 -19.47 -8.40 0.34
CA VAL A 433 -18.63 -9.62 0.23
C VAL A 433 -18.15 -9.84 -1.20
N ASP A 434 -19.02 -9.63 -2.20
CA ASP A 434 -18.66 -9.74 -3.61
C ASP A 434 -17.60 -8.71 -4.01
N LEU A 435 -17.76 -7.45 -3.60
CA LEU A 435 -16.80 -6.40 -3.93
C LEU A 435 -15.47 -6.53 -3.18
N LEU A 436 -15.45 -7.10 -1.97
CA LEU A 436 -14.21 -7.48 -1.30
C LEU A 436 -13.42 -8.50 -2.13
N ASP A 437 -14.09 -9.51 -2.70
CA ASP A 437 -13.46 -10.51 -3.57
C ASP A 437 -13.00 -9.88 -4.90
N VAL A 438 -13.84 -9.06 -5.54
CA VAL A 438 -13.47 -8.33 -6.76
C VAL A 438 -12.22 -7.48 -6.50
N GLY A 439 -12.23 -6.65 -5.45
CA GLY A 439 -11.11 -5.80 -5.05
C GLY A 439 -9.81 -6.59 -4.88
N LYS A 440 -9.87 -7.73 -4.18
CA LYS A 440 -8.72 -8.63 -4.02
C LYS A 440 -8.23 -9.21 -5.36
N ARG A 441 -9.14 -9.67 -6.23
CA ARG A 441 -8.78 -10.25 -7.54
C ARG A 441 -8.13 -9.22 -8.46
N ILE A 442 -8.59 -7.97 -8.41
CA ILE A 442 -7.98 -6.86 -9.15
C ILE A 442 -6.75 -6.24 -8.45
N LYS A 443 -6.23 -6.92 -7.43
CA LYS A 443 -5.03 -6.54 -6.66
C LYS A 443 -5.14 -5.16 -6.02
N LYS A 444 -6.36 -4.76 -5.64
CA LYS A 444 -6.62 -3.64 -4.74
C LYS A 444 -6.68 -4.12 -3.31
N THR A 445 -6.48 -3.18 -2.39
CA THR A 445 -6.80 -3.36 -0.97
C THR A 445 -8.16 -2.69 -0.75
N PRO A 446 -9.24 -3.48 -0.59
CA PRO A 446 -10.53 -2.90 -0.29
C PRO A 446 -10.62 -2.50 1.18
N ILE A 447 -11.29 -1.38 1.46
CA ILE A 447 -11.79 -0.98 2.79
C ILE A 447 -13.30 -0.77 2.68
N VAL A 448 -14.05 -1.06 3.74
CA VAL A 448 -15.51 -0.83 3.76
C VAL A 448 -15.82 0.32 4.70
N VAL A 449 -16.54 1.31 4.18
CA VAL A 449 -16.86 2.55 4.90
C VAL A 449 -18.34 2.89 4.75
N GLY A 450 -18.85 3.67 5.69
CA GLY A 450 -20.19 4.25 5.62
C GLY A 450 -20.28 5.37 4.59
N ASN A 451 -21.50 5.58 4.12
CA ASN A 451 -21.83 6.66 3.20
C ASN A 451 -21.86 8.03 3.93
N CYS A 452 -21.01 8.96 3.50
CA CYS A 452 -21.00 10.36 3.91
C CYS A 452 -20.25 11.22 2.88
N THR A 453 -20.36 12.55 2.95
CA THR A 453 -19.58 13.46 2.11
C THR A 453 -18.07 13.21 2.25
N GLY A 454 -17.43 12.82 1.15
CA GLY A 454 -15.99 12.52 1.12
C GLY A 454 -15.58 11.16 1.70
N PHE A 455 -16.55 10.33 2.11
CA PHE A 455 -16.36 8.98 2.68
C PHE A 455 -15.32 8.96 3.81
N ALA A 456 -14.36 8.02 3.82
CA ALA A 456 -13.30 8.01 4.81
C ALA A 456 -12.07 8.80 4.34
N VAL A 457 -11.58 8.54 3.12
CA VAL A 457 -10.29 9.11 2.67
C VAL A 457 -10.36 10.62 2.46
N ASN A 458 -11.24 11.07 1.55
CA ASN A 458 -11.29 12.49 1.17
C ASN A 458 -11.76 13.33 2.36
N ARG A 459 -12.69 12.82 3.15
CA ARG A 459 -13.16 13.47 4.38
C ARG A 459 -12.03 13.60 5.39
N MET A 460 -11.33 12.53 5.73
CA MET A 460 -10.22 12.58 6.69
C MET A 460 -9.15 13.60 6.26
N PHE A 461 -8.90 13.74 4.95
CA PHE A 461 -7.80 14.57 4.43
C PHE A 461 -8.19 15.96 3.93
N PHE A 462 -9.47 16.36 3.89
CA PHE A 462 -9.80 17.75 3.53
C PHE A 462 -9.09 18.79 4.43
N PRO A 463 -8.86 18.55 5.74
CA PRO A 463 -8.11 19.48 6.57
C PRO A 463 -6.65 19.65 6.13
N TYR A 464 -6.04 18.67 5.44
CA TYR A 464 -4.63 18.72 5.02
C TYR A 464 -4.33 19.95 4.17
N THR A 465 -5.16 20.21 3.16
CA THR A 465 -5.01 21.39 2.29
C THR A 465 -5.50 22.66 2.98
N GLN A 466 -6.54 22.57 3.81
CA GLN A 466 -7.11 23.74 4.50
C GLN A 466 -6.17 24.31 5.56
N SER A 467 -5.52 23.47 6.37
CA SER A 467 -4.47 23.87 7.32
C SER A 467 -3.34 24.61 6.59
N ALA A 468 -2.90 24.07 5.45
CA ALA A 468 -1.83 24.69 4.67
C ALA A 468 -2.23 26.06 4.11
N LEU A 469 -3.45 26.19 3.57
CA LEU A 469 -4.00 27.47 3.10
C LEU A 469 -4.08 28.50 4.23
N LEU A 470 -4.53 28.09 5.42
CA LEU A 470 -4.53 28.92 6.62
C LEU A 470 -3.12 29.45 6.91
N PHE A 471 -2.10 28.60 6.89
CA PHE A 471 -0.73 29.05 7.21
C PHE A 471 -0.24 30.11 6.22
N VAL A 472 -0.59 29.96 4.94
CA VAL A 472 -0.22 30.92 3.90
C VAL A 472 -0.94 32.25 4.08
N ASP A 473 -2.24 32.22 4.40
CA ASP A 473 -2.99 33.43 4.72
C ASP A 473 -2.38 34.14 5.95
N TYR A 474 -1.85 33.39 6.93
CA TYR A 474 -1.11 33.91 8.09
C TYR A 474 0.40 34.18 7.85
N GLY A 475 0.90 34.07 6.63
CA GLY A 475 2.25 34.54 6.27
C GLY A 475 3.31 33.47 6.02
N MET A 476 2.99 32.19 6.19
CA MET A 476 3.94 31.11 5.92
C MET A 476 4.23 30.96 4.43
N ASP A 477 5.48 30.62 4.11
CA ASP A 477 5.89 30.28 2.75
C ASP A 477 5.29 28.94 2.28
N VAL A 478 4.70 28.97 1.08
CA VAL A 478 4.09 27.81 0.38
C VAL A 478 5.09 26.65 0.27
N TYR A 479 6.31 26.95 -0.15
CA TYR A 479 7.32 25.93 -0.44
C TYR A 479 7.92 25.31 0.83
N LYS A 480 7.98 26.08 1.92
CA LYS A 480 8.36 25.59 3.26
C LYS A 480 7.38 24.54 3.76
N ILE A 481 6.07 24.76 3.60
CA ILE A 481 5.03 23.80 4.01
C ILE A 481 5.14 22.50 3.20
N ASP A 482 5.23 22.60 1.87
CA ASP A 482 5.38 21.44 0.99
C ASP A 482 6.66 20.66 1.30
N ARG A 483 7.78 21.35 1.55
CA ARG A 483 9.05 20.72 1.94
C ARG A 483 8.95 20.02 3.29
N ALA A 484 8.30 20.61 4.29
CA ALA A 484 8.11 19.99 5.60
C ALA A 484 7.30 18.69 5.49
N CYS A 485 6.19 18.71 4.75
CA CYS A 485 5.34 17.53 4.55
C CYS A 485 6.03 16.42 3.74
N THR A 486 6.80 16.78 2.71
CA THR A 486 7.56 15.80 1.91
C THR A 486 8.73 15.19 2.70
N LYS A 487 9.46 16.00 3.48
CA LYS A 487 10.49 15.53 4.40
C LYS A 487 9.93 14.60 5.48
N PHE A 488 8.71 14.88 5.97
CA PHE A 488 8.00 13.99 6.89
C PHE A 488 7.73 12.60 6.31
N GLY A 489 7.48 12.52 5.00
CA GLY A 489 7.28 11.28 4.25
C GLY A 489 6.17 11.30 3.21
N MET A 490 5.43 12.40 3.06
CA MET A 490 4.38 12.49 2.04
C MET A 490 4.98 12.50 0.64
N PRO A 491 4.34 11.85 -0.36
CA PRO A 491 4.81 11.90 -1.74
C PRO A 491 4.74 13.31 -2.33
N MET A 492 3.78 14.13 -1.89
CA MET A 492 3.59 15.52 -2.30
C MET A 492 3.12 16.36 -1.12
N GLY A 493 3.57 17.61 -1.06
CA GLY A 493 3.01 18.60 -0.16
C GLY A 493 1.60 19.04 -0.58
N PRO A 494 0.86 19.72 0.30
CA PRO A 494 -0.52 20.13 0.06
C PRO A 494 -0.69 20.99 -1.22
N PHE A 495 0.25 21.85 -1.54
CA PHE A 495 0.13 22.75 -2.71
C PHE A 495 0.48 22.05 -4.02
N ARG A 496 1.54 21.24 -4.05
CA ARG A 496 1.84 20.40 -5.20
C ARG A 496 0.72 19.40 -5.50
N LEU A 497 0.08 18.87 -4.44
CA LEU A 497 -1.09 18.01 -4.57
C LEU A 497 -2.29 18.77 -5.15
N ALA A 498 -2.57 19.99 -4.67
CA ALA A 498 -3.64 20.83 -5.22
C ALA A 498 -3.45 21.13 -6.71
N ASP A 499 -2.21 21.39 -7.14
CA ASP A 499 -1.87 21.58 -8.55
C ASP A 499 -2.09 20.32 -9.40
N LEU A 500 -1.80 19.14 -8.84
CA LEU A 500 -2.01 17.85 -9.53
C LEU A 500 -3.49 17.51 -9.68
N VAL A 501 -4.27 17.69 -8.60
CA VAL A 501 -5.72 17.44 -8.58
C VAL A 501 -6.45 18.43 -9.49
N GLY A 502 -5.99 19.68 -9.51
CA GLY A 502 -6.57 20.77 -10.29
C GLY A 502 -7.57 21.60 -9.47
N PHE A 503 -7.50 22.92 -9.64
CA PHE A 503 -8.19 23.85 -8.76
C PHE A 503 -9.71 23.82 -8.88
N GLY A 504 -10.25 23.53 -10.07
CA GLY A 504 -11.70 23.39 -10.24
C GLY A 504 -12.29 22.26 -9.39
N VAL A 505 -11.59 21.13 -9.30
CA VAL A 505 -12.00 20.01 -8.43
C VAL A 505 -11.85 20.39 -6.97
N ALA A 506 -10.75 21.07 -6.61
CA ALA A 506 -10.51 21.52 -5.24
C ALA A 506 -11.60 22.49 -4.74
N VAL A 507 -12.01 23.45 -5.56
CA VAL A 507 -13.10 24.40 -5.22
C VAL A 507 -14.44 23.69 -5.12
N ALA A 508 -14.79 22.85 -6.10
CA ALA A 508 -16.07 22.13 -6.07
C ALA A 508 -16.19 21.23 -4.82
N THR A 509 -15.13 20.49 -4.50
CA THR A 509 -15.07 19.63 -3.32
C THR A 509 -15.06 20.45 -2.03
N GLY A 510 -14.31 21.57 -2.00
CA GLY A 510 -14.26 22.47 -0.85
C GLY A 510 -15.63 23.08 -0.51
N MET A 511 -16.44 23.43 -1.51
CA MET A 511 -17.81 23.91 -1.30
C MET A 511 -18.72 22.84 -0.69
N GLN A 512 -18.57 21.57 -1.09
CA GLN A 512 -19.32 20.47 -0.49
C GLN A 512 -18.97 20.27 0.99
N TYR A 513 -17.69 20.39 1.36
CA TYR A 513 -17.32 20.35 2.78
C TYR A 513 -17.79 21.57 3.54
N LEU A 514 -17.76 22.77 2.95
CA LEU A 514 -18.29 23.96 3.59
C LEU A 514 -19.80 23.86 3.86
N GLU A 515 -20.55 23.26 2.93
CA GLU A 515 -21.99 23.02 3.07
C GLU A 515 -22.31 21.99 4.16
N ASN A 516 -21.54 20.89 4.21
CA ASN A 516 -21.81 19.78 5.13
C ASN A 516 -21.16 19.94 6.52
N PHE A 517 -20.04 20.66 6.62
CA PHE A 517 -19.21 20.81 7.84
C PHE A 517 -18.76 22.27 8.06
N PRO A 518 -19.65 23.26 8.00
CA PRO A 518 -19.30 24.68 8.04
C PRO A 518 -18.51 25.10 9.29
N GLU A 519 -18.71 24.41 10.40
CA GLU A 519 -18.09 24.70 11.69
C GLU A 519 -16.57 24.41 11.74
N ARG A 520 -16.07 23.59 10.82
CA ARG A 520 -14.71 23.02 10.86
C ARG A 520 -14.02 23.04 9.49
N VAL A 521 -14.41 23.98 8.64
CA VAL A 521 -13.79 24.24 7.35
C VAL A 521 -13.12 25.61 7.34
N TYR A 522 -11.85 25.66 6.95
CA TYR A 522 -11.18 26.94 6.68
C TYR A 522 -11.35 27.31 5.20
N LYS A 523 -11.92 28.49 4.95
CA LYS A 523 -12.16 29.03 3.59
C LYS A 523 -11.11 30.10 3.25
N SER A 524 -10.15 29.73 2.41
CA SER A 524 -9.20 30.66 1.80
C SER A 524 -9.71 31.16 0.44
N MET A 525 -9.41 32.42 0.11
CA MET A 525 -9.71 32.99 -1.21
C MET A 525 -8.58 32.77 -2.23
N LEU A 526 -7.45 32.20 -1.80
CA LEU A 526 -6.26 32.05 -2.64
C LEU A 526 -6.51 31.26 -3.92
N ILE A 527 -7.06 30.04 -3.82
CA ILE A 527 -7.36 29.19 -4.99
C ILE A 527 -8.41 29.85 -5.91
N PRO A 528 -9.56 30.36 -5.40
CA PRO A 528 -10.52 31.10 -6.23
C PRO A 528 -9.89 32.26 -7.03
N ILE A 529 -9.09 33.12 -6.39
CA ILE A 529 -8.44 34.26 -7.06
C ILE A 529 -7.48 33.77 -8.15
N MET A 530 -6.70 32.73 -7.87
CA MET A 530 -5.78 32.18 -8.87
C MET A 530 -6.52 31.60 -10.09
N MET A 531 -7.70 31.01 -9.88
CA MET A 531 -8.54 30.50 -10.97
C MET A 531 -9.09 31.61 -11.87
N GLU A 532 -9.41 32.79 -11.32
CA GLU A 532 -9.84 33.97 -12.10
C GLU A 532 -8.78 34.33 -13.17
N ASP A 533 -7.50 34.17 -12.82
CA ASP A 533 -6.35 34.40 -13.70
C ASP A 533 -5.93 33.16 -14.50
N LYS A 534 -6.84 32.18 -14.66
CA LYS A 534 -6.63 30.93 -15.41
C LYS A 534 -5.45 30.08 -14.91
N ARG A 535 -5.08 30.21 -13.62
CA ARG A 535 -4.13 29.32 -12.95
C ARG A 535 -4.93 28.19 -12.31
N ALA A 536 -4.86 27.00 -12.91
CA ALA A 536 -5.65 25.83 -12.54
C ALA A 536 -4.78 24.60 -12.19
N GLY A 537 -3.48 24.79 -11.95
CA GLY A 537 -2.54 23.73 -11.60
C GLY A 537 -1.74 23.20 -12.79
N GLU A 538 -1.41 21.92 -12.73
CA GLU A 538 -0.57 21.23 -13.74
C GLU A 538 -1.24 21.22 -15.13
N ALA A 539 -2.57 21.14 -15.18
CA ALA A 539 -3.35 21.14 -16.41
C ALA A 539 -3.20 22.44 -17.23
N SER A 540 -3.10 23.59 -16.54
CA SER A 540 -2.83 24.90 -17.14
C SER A 540 -1.34 25.26 -17.16
N ARG A 541 -0.46 24.34 -16.74
CA ARG A 541 0.98 24.55 -16.54
C ARG A 541 1.36 25.64 -15.53
N LYS A 542 0.38 26.16 -14.78
CA LYS A 542 0.54 27.24 -13.80
C LYS A 542 -0.49 27.05 -12.69
N GLY A 543 -0.02 26.87 -11.47
CA GLY A 543 -0.81 26.75 -10.24
C GLY A 543 -0.07 27.45 -9.11
N PHE A 544 0.14 26.79 -7.97
CA PHE A 544 1.12 27.20 -6.95
C PHE A 544 2.56 27.11 -7.45
N TYR A 545 2.82 26.20 -8.39
CA TYR A 545 4.08 26.08 -9.09
C TYR A 545 3.94 26.45 -10.57
N LYS A 546 5.09 26.69 -11.21
CA LYS A 546 5.26 26.74 -12.66
C LYS A 546 5.69 25.37 -13.18
N TYR A 547 5.24 25.04 -14.40
CA TYR A 547 5.48 23.74 -15.03
C TYR A 547 6.06 23.94 -16.44
N GLU A 548 7.35 23.65 -16.61
CA GLU A 548 8.01 23.63 -17.93
C GLU A 548 7.42 22.51 -18.80
N ASP A 549 7.24 21.34 -18.18
CA ASP A 549 6.50 20.19 -18.68
C ASP A 549 5.54 19.68 -17.59
N ARG A 550 4.76 18.63 -17.86
CA ARG A 550 3.79 18.09 -16.88
C ARG A 550 4.43 17.51 -15.60
N ARG A 551 5.76 17.43 -15.46
CA ARG A 551 6.39 16.70 -14.33
C ARG A 551 7.25 17.55 -13.44
N LYS A 552 7.90 18.58 -13.98
CA LYS A 552 8.86 19.39 -13.23
C LYS A 552 8.19 20.67 -12.69
N ALA A 553 7.91 20.67 -11.39
CA ALA A 553 7.40 21.82 -10.67
C ALA A 553 8.55 22.75 -10.25
N THR A 554 8.45 24.04 -10.55
CA THR A 554 9.39 25.08 -10.12
C THR A 554 8.66 26.17 -9.33
N PRO A 555 9.29 26.77 -8.30
CA PRO A 555 8.69 27.88 -7.58
C PRO A 555 8.30 29.03 -8.50
N ASP A 556 7.14 29.62 -8.25
CA ASP A 556 6.66 30.81 -8.93
C ASP A 556 6.62 32.04 -7.99
N PRO A 557 7.45 33.07 -8.21
CA PRO A 557 7.42 34.30 -7.44
C PRO A 557 6.08 35.07 -7.52
N GLU A 558 5.32 34.90 -8.62
CA GLU A 558 4.03 35.59 -8.79
C GLU A 558 3.00 35.16 -7.74
N ILE A 559 3.17 34.01 -7.08
CA ILE A 559 2.27 33.53 -6.03
C ILE A 559 2.13 34.55 -4.89
N MET A 560 3.16 35.34 -4.63
CA MET A 560 3.10 36.33 -3.56
C MET A 560 2.03 37.40 -3.79
N THR A 561 1.74 37.77 -5.04
CA THR A 561 0.68 38.75 -5.35
C THR A 561 -0.70 38.20 -5.00
N TYR A 562 -0.95 36.92 -5.32
CA TYR A 562 -2.17 36.21 -4.98
C TYR A 562 -2.35 36.03 -3.47
N ILE A 563 -1.26 35.69 -2.77
CA ILE A 563 -1.26 35.57 -1.30
C ILE A 563 -1.62 36.92 -0.65
N GLN A 564 -1.01 38.01 -1.11
CA GLN A 564 -1.32 39.35 -0.60
C GLN A 564 -2.78 39.74 -0.85
N LYS A 565 -3.31 39.44 -2.04
CA LYS A 565 -4.72 39.69 -2.38
C LYS A 565 -5.67 38.84 -1.52
N SER A 566 -5.41 37.53 -1.37
CA SER A 566 -6.19 36.62 -0.50
C SER A 566 -6.23 37.13 0.94
N ARG A 567 -5.06 37.49 1.48
CA ARG A 567 -4.92 38.01 2.85
C ARG A 567 -5.69 39.30 3.08
N SER A 568 -5.61 40.23 2.12
CA SER A 568 -6.37 41.48 2.17
C SER A 568 -7.87 41.23 2.18
N MET A 569 -8.36 40.32 1.33
CA MET A 569 -9.78 39.93 1.29
C MET A 569 -10.24 39.21 2.56
N ALA A 570 -9.37 38.41 3.18
CA ALA A 570 -9.68 37.68 4.40
C ALA A 570 -9.59 38.55 5.67
N GLY A 571 -9.00 39.75 5.60
CA GLY A 571 -8.79 40.61 6.77
C GLY A 571 -7.80 40.03 7.78
N VAL A 572 -6.91 39.13 7.35
CA VAL A 572 -5.95 38.43 8.24
C VAL A 572 -4.62 39.15 8.24
N THR A 573 -3.99 39.27 9.42
CA THR A 573 -2.62 39.82 9.55
C THR A 573 -1.58 38.70 9.65
N PRO A 574 -0.38 38.87 9.07
CA PRO A 574 0.69 37.87 9.20
C PRO A 574 1.07 37.64 10.66
N ASP A 575 1.28 36.37 11.01
CA ASP A 575 1.65 35.94 12.35
C ASP A 575 3.14 35.61 12.42
N ALA A 576 3.90 36.46 13.12
CA ALA A 576 5.34 36.36 13.24
C ALA A 576 5.81 35.05 13.91
N GLU A 577 5.03 34.50 14.83
CA GLU A 577 5.39 33.25 15.52
C GLU A 577 5.07 32.05 14.64
N LEU A 578 3.96 32.10 13.90
CA LEU A 578 3.62 31.06 12.92
C LEU A 578 4.71 30.93 11.86
N MET A 579 5.25 32.04 11.34
CA MET A 579 6.33 32.02 10.33
C MET A 579 7.62 31.36 10.82
N LYS A 580 7.87 31.35 12.13
CA LYS A 580 9.07 30.77 12.77
C LYS A 580 8.93 29.29 13.11
N LEU A 581 7.77 28.67 12.90
CA LEU A 581 7.55 27.25 13.20
C LEU A 581 8.61 26.36 12.52
N SER A 582 9.02 25.32 13.26
CA SER A 582 9.92 24.29 12.75
C SER A 582 9.21 23.37 11.75
N ASP A 583 9.96 22.58 10.97
CA ASP A 583 9.37 21.57 10.08
C ASP A 583 8.44 20.61 10.85
N LYS A 584 8.80 20.28 12.11
CA LYS A 584 8.00 19.40 12.97
C LYS A 584 6.67 20.06 13.35
N ASP A 585 6.69 21.31 13.79
CA ASP A 585 5.47 22.01 14.23
C ASP A 585 4.54 22.27 13.03
N ILE A 586 5.09 22.53 11.85
CA ILE A 586 4.32 22.63 10.60
C ILE A 586 3.59 21.32 10.33
N VAL A 587 4.28 20.18 10.43
CA VAL A 587 3.68 18.85 10.23
C VAL A 587 2.59 18.58 11.27
N GLU A 588 2.83 18.85 12.55
CA GLU A 588 1.83 18.67 13.61
C GLU A 588 0.59 19.54 13.34
N MET A 589 0.78 20.82 13.03
CA MET A 589 -0.33 21.74 12.81
C MET A 589 -1.10 21.44 11.50
N VAL A 590 -0.45 20.82 10.50
CA VAL A 590 -1.13 20.32 9.29
C VAL A 590 -1.93 19.05 9.57
N PHE A 591 -1.35 18.08 10.29
CA PHE A 591 -1.94 16.74 10.42
C PHE A 591 -2.79 16.53 11.68
N PHE A 592 -2.70 17.36 12.72
CA PHE A 592 -3.58 17.22 13.89
C PHE A 592 -5.05 17.46 13.53
N PRO A 593 -5.41 18.42 12.65
CA PRO A 593 -6.76 18.50 12.10
C PRO A 593 -7.18 17.24 11.32
N VAL A 594 -6.26 16.61 10.58
CA VAL A 594 -6.50 15.34 9.87
C VAL A 594 -6.78 14.21 10.87
N ILE A 595 -6.01 14.11 11.97
CA ILE A 595 -6.27 13.15 13.06
C ILE A 595 -7.61 13.43 13.74
N ASN A 596 -7.91 14.70 13.98
CA ASN A 596 -9.17 15.12 14.58
C ASN A 596 -10.37 14.73 13.71
N GLU A 597 -10.25 14.87 12.39
CA GLU A 597 -11.27 14.44 11.44
C GLU A 597 -11.38 12.91 11.38
N ALA A 598 -10.25 12.20 11.41
CA ALA A 598 -10.24 10.73 11.50
C ALA A 598 -10.97 10.23 12.76
N CYS A 599 -10.81 10.93 13.89
CA CYS A 599 -11.55 10.64 15.12
C CYS A 599 -13.06 10.79 14.93
N ARG A 600 -13.53 11.83 14.20
CA ARG A 600 -14.95 12.00 13.87
C ARG A 600 -15.47 10.90 12.95
N VAL A 601 -14.68 10.50 11.94
CA VAL A 601 -15.01 9.38 11.04
C VAL A 601 -15.19 8.06 11.81
N LEU A 602 -14.45 7.86 12.90
CA LEU A 602 -14.64 6.70 13.79
C LEU A 602 -15.86 6.85 14.71
N ASP A 603 -16.02 8.03 15.32
CA ASP A 603 -17.12 8.31 16.27
C ASP A 603 -18.49 8.18 15.60
N GLU A 604 -18.60 8.66 14.36
CA GLU A 604 -19.81 8.60 13.54
C GLU A 604 -20.06 7.22 12.90
N GLY A 605 -19.15 6.25 13.14
CA GLY A 605 -19.30 4.88 12.63
C GLY A 605 -19.11 4.75 11.11
N ILE A 606 -18.56 5.77 10.44
CA ILE A 606 -18.21 5.71 9.01
C ILE A 606 -17.10 4.68 8.79
N ALA A 607 -16.08 4.65 9.65
CA ALA A 607 -15.12 3.54 9.69
C ALA A 607 -15.33 2.71 10.96
N VAL A 608 -15.32 1.38 10.80
CA VAL A 608 -15.56 0.46 11.93
C VAL A 608 -14.31 0.27 12.79
N LYS A 609 -13.11 0.40 12.19
CA LYS A 609 -11.82 0.18 12.86
C LYS A 609 -10.85 1.30 12.51
N ALA A 610 -10.08 1.76 13.51
CA ALA A 610 -9.00 2.72 13.29
C ALA A 610 -7.96 2.20 12.27
N SER A 611 -7.69 0.90 12.27
CA SER A 611 -6.79 0.25 11.30
C SER A 611 -7.23 0.42 9.84
N ASP A 612 -8.54 0.52 9.58
CA ASP A 612 -9.03 0.74 8.21
C ASP A 612 -8.71 2.17 7.76
N LEU A 613 -8.77 3.15 8.67
CA LEU A 613 -8.36 4.54 8.39
C LEU A 613 -6.86 4.68 8.19
N ASP A 614 -6.04 3.92 8.93
CA ASP A 614 -4.61 3.85 8.70
C ASP A 614 -4.31 3.38 7.27
N ILE A 615 -4.92 2.28 6.84
CA ILE A 615 -4.77 1.76 5.48
C ILE A 615 -5.33 2.74 4.45
N ALA A 616 -6.47 3.36 4.72
CA ALA A 616 -7.05 4.40 3.88
C ALA A 616 -6.07 5.57 3.67
N SER A 617 -5.42 6.03 4.74
CA SER A 617 -4.46 7.13 4.70
C SER A 617 -3.20 6.79 3.89
N ILE A 618 -2.68 5.57 4.05
CA ILE A 618 -1.47 5.11 3.38
C ILE A 618 -1.73 4.87 1.89
N PHE A 619 -2.79 4.13 1.56
CA PHE A 619 -3.05 3.69 0.18
C PHE A 619 -3.90 4.65 -0.65
N GLY A 620 -4.66 5.54 0.01
CA GLY A 620 -5.44 6.60 -0.63
C GLY A 620 -4.63 7.89 -0.80
N MET A 621 -3.99 8.36 0.28
CA MET A 621 -3.32 9.68 0.32
C MET A 621 -1.79 9.61 0.37
N GLY A 622 -1.21 8.42 0.50
CA GLY A 622 0.24 8.25 0.52
C GLY A 622 0.88 8.60 1.87
N PHE A 623 0.14 8.50 2.98
CA PHE A 623 0.73 8.65 4.31
C PHE A 623 1.89 7.66 4.50
N PRO A 624 3.02 8.06 5.09
CA PRO A 624 4.21 7.22 5.16
C PRO A 624 3.97 5.93 5.98
N PRO A 625 4.10 4.73 5.37
CA PRO A 625 3.77 3.47 6.04
C PRO A 625 4.69 3.13 7.22
N TYR A 626 5.92 3.65 7.23
CA TYR A 626 6.85 3.51 8.36
C TYR A 626 6.46 4.34 9.59
N ARG A 627 5.34 5.08 9.51
CA ARG A 627 4.67 5.73 10.64
C ARG A 627 3.33 5.07 11.00
N GLY A 628 2.96 3.99 10.31
CA GLY A 628 1.80 3.15 10.63
C GLY A 628 0.46 3.59 10.08
N GLY A 629 0.30 4.88 9.76
CA GLY A 629 -0.98 5.49 9.37
C GLY A 629 -1.35 6.63 10.33
N VAL A 630 -2.39 7.39 9.98
CA VAL A 630 -2.77 8.61 10.72
C VAL A 630 -3.17 8.31 12.17
N MET A 631 -3.89 7.22 12.43
CA MET A 631 -4.35 6.85 13.77
C MET A 631 -3.20 6.31 14.62
N LEU A 632 -2.38 5.40 14.09
CA LEU A 632 -1.22 4.89 14.83
C LEU A 632 -0.20 6.01 15.10
N TRP A 633 0.02 6.90 14.14
CA TRP A 633 0.91 8.04 14.34
C TRP A 633 0.35 8.99 15.42
N GLY A 634 -0.95 9.25 15.40
CA GLY A 634 -1.63 9.99 16.48
C GLY A 634 -1.45 9.34 17.85
N ASP A 635 -1.51 8.01 17.94
CA ASP A 635 -1.24 7.27 19.18
C ASP A 635 0.21 7.39 19.65
N SER A 636 1.17 7.36 18.71
CA SER A 636 2.59 7.53 19.05
C SER A 636 2.90 8.92 19.61
N ILE A 637 2.09 9.93 19.29
CA ILE A 637 2.20 11.30 19.82
C ILE A 637 1.43 11.42 21.15
N GLY A 638 0.23 10.82 21.21
CA GLY A 638 -0.62 10.79 22.39
C GLY A 638 -1.78 11.79 22.33
N ALA A 639 -2.99 11.29 22.61
CA ALA A 639 -4.25 12.04 22.54
C ALA A 639 -4.24 13.34 23.36
N LYS A 640 -3.64 13.33 24.56
CA LYS A 640 -3.57 14.50 25.45
C LYS A 640 -2.78 15.65 24.85
N TYR A 641 -1.65 15.36 24.21
CA TYR A 641 -0.82 16.38 23.57
C TYR A 641 -1.52 16.97 22.34
N ILE A 642 -2.08 16.11 21.48
CA ILE A 642 -2.82 16.53 20.28
C ILE A 642 -4.01 17.42 20.65
N HIS A 643 -4.82 16.98 21.62
CA HIS A 643 -5.96 17.74 22.13
C HIS A 643 -5.53 19.12 22.66
N GLY A 644 -4.47 19.16 23.49
CA GLY A 644 -3.97 20.43 24.04
C GLY A 644 -3.52 21.41 22.96
N LYS A 645 -2.83 20.93 21.92
CA LYS A 645 -2.41 21.75 20.79
C LYS A 645 -3.57 22.26 19.94
N LEU A 646 -4.54 21.40 19.66
CA LEU A 646 -5.77 21.81 18.97
C LEU A 646 -6.53 22.89 19.75
N GLN A 647 -6.67 22.76 21.06
CA GLN A 647 -7.29 23.80 21.89
C GLN A 647 -6.52 25.12 21.88
N GLU A 648 -5.18 25.07 21.92
CA GLU A 648 -4.31 26.25 21.81
C GLU A 648 -4.55 26.98 20.48
N TRP A 649 -4.53 26.24 19.38
CA TRP A 649 -4.75 26.80 18.05
C TRP A 649 -6.18 27.25 17.80
N ALA A 650 -7.18 26.57 18.37
CA ALA A 650 -8.57 26.97 18.26
C ALA A 650 -8.81 28.37 18.86
N LYS A 651 -8.18 28.66 20.00
CA LYS A 651 -8.22 30.00 20.63
C LYS A 651 -7.59 31.09 19.76
N ARG A 652 -6.57 30.74 18.97
CA ARG A 652 -5.77 31.70 18.20
C ARG A 652 -6.26 31.89 16.77
N TYR A 653 -6.73 30.82 16.13
CA TYR A 653 -7.02 30.76 14.70
C TYR A 653 -8.46 30.32 14.39
N GLY A 654 -9.29 30.07 15.41
CA GLY A 654 -10.72 29.79 15.27
C GLY A 654 -11.10 28.31 15.22
N SER A 655 -12.39 28.06 14.97
CA SER A 655 -13.05 26.75 15.14
C SER A 655 -12.52 25.62 14.26
N PHE A 656 -11.77 25.93 13.19
CA PHE A 656 -11.11 24.91 12.35
C PHE A 656 -10.23 23.95 13.17
N PHE A 657 -9.59 24.43 14.25
CA PHE A 657 -8.77 23.60 15.12
C PHE A 657 -9.51 23.00 16.32
N GLU A 658 -10.84 23.17 16.42
CA GLU A 658 -11.58 22.72 17.59
C GLU A 658 -11.56 21.19 17.73
N PRO A 659 -11.05 20.63 18.85
CA PRO A 659 -10.98 19.19 19.03
C PRO A 659 -12.38 18.57 19.11
N CYS A 660 -12.56 17.42 18.47
CA CYS A 660 -13.80 16.67 18.55
C CYS A 660 -13.99 16.00 19.92
N SER A 661 -15.24 15.68 20.24
CA SER A 661 -15.65 14.94 21.45
C SER A 661 -14.85 13.65 21.64
N TYR A 662 -14.69 12.86 20.58
CA TYR A 662 -13.97 11.59 20.59
C TYR A 662 -12.51 11.74 21.02
N LEU A 663 -11.82 12.76 20.50
CA LEU A 663 -10.44 13.06 20.86
C LEU A 663 -10.35 13.58 22.30
N ALA A 664 -11.26 14.47 22.69
CA ALA A 664 -11.31 15.03 24.04
C ALA A 664 -11.54 13.95 25.11
N GLU A 665 -12.45 12.99 24.86
CA GLU A 665 -12.71 11.86 25.74
C GLU A 665 -11.44 11.02 25.96
N ARG A 666 -10.72 10.70 24.89
CA ARG A 666 -9.51 9.88 24.96
C ARG A 666 -8.35 10.60 25.62
N ALA A 667 -8.20 11.89 25.34
CA ALA A 667 -7.26 12.76 26.02
C ALA A 667 -7.51 12.79 27.53
N ALA A 668 -8.78 12.88 27.96
CA ALA A 668 -9.16 12.87 29.36
C ALA A 668 -8.91 11.52 30.05
N LYS A 669 -9.18 10.41 29.35
CA LYS A 669 -9.01 9.04 29.88
C LYS A 669 -7.57 8.50 29.77
N GLY A 670 -6.70 9.16 29.01
CA GLY A 670 -5.33 8.69 28.77
C GLY A 670 -5.26 7.39 27.96
N ILE A 671 -6.23 7.18 27.06
CA ILE A 671 -6.29 5.98 26.21
C ILE A 671 -5.91 6.29 24.75
N PRO A 672 -5.44 5.29 23.98
CA PRO A 672 -5.14 5.47 22.55
C PRO A 672 -6.37 5.90 21.73
N LEU A 673 -6.16 6.73 20.71
CA LEU A 673 -7.08 7.04 19.61
C LEU A 673 -7.60 5.79 18.92
N SER A 674 -6.73 4.81 18.68
CA SER A 674 -7.13 3.55 18.03
C SER A 674 -7.92 2.59 18.93
N ALA A 675 -8.02 2.87 20.23
CA ALA A 675 -8.74 2.00 21.16
C ALA A 675 -10.23 1.90 20.77
N PRO A 676 -10.81 0.69 20.72
CA PRO A 676 -12.23 0.51 20.43
C PRO A 676 -13.09 1.36 21.36
N ALA A 677 -14.09 2.06 20.82
CA ALA A 677 -15.00 2.84 21.63
C ALA A 677 -15.82 1.92 22.55
N ALA A 678 -16.07 2.34 23.80
CA ALA A 678 -16.84 1.55 24.76
C ALA A 678 -18.27 1.21 24.27
N SER A 679 -18.84 2.06 23.40
CA SER A 679 -20.13 1.84 22.73
C SER A 679 -20.10 0.72 21.67
N GLN A 680 -18.97 0.50 20.98
CA GLN A 680 -18.81 -0.57 19.99
C GLN A 680 -18.75 -1.97 20.62
N VAL A 681 -18.39 -2.07 21.90
CA VAL A 681 -18.40 -3.35 22.64
C VAL A 681 -19.84 -3.79 22.95
N LYS A 682 -20.76 -2.84 23.18
CA LYS A 682 -22.18 -3.13 23.45
C LYS A 682 -23.02 -3.46 22.22
N ALA A 683 -22.57 -3.10 21.01
CA ALA A 683 -23.23 -3.48 19.76
C ALA A 683 -22.69 -4.80 19.17
N ARG A 684 -21.64 -5.38 19.80
CA ARG A 684 -21.04 -6.68 19.46
C ARG A 684 -21.43 -7.81 20.44
N LEU A 685 -22.05 -7.45 21.56
CA LEU A 685 -22.82 -8.33 22.44
C LEU A 685 -24.29 -8.18 22.10
#